data_AF-A0A9C9TGK8-F1
#
_entry.id   AF-A0A9C9TGK8-F1
#
_cell.length_a   1.000
_cell.length_b   1.000
_cell.length_c   1.000
_cell.angle_alpha   90.00
_cell.angle_beta   90.00
_cell.angle_gamma   90.00
#
_symmetry.space_group_name_H-M   'P 1'
#
loop_
_entity.id
_entity.type
_entity.pdbx_description
1 polymer ?
#
loop_
_entity_poly.entity_id
_entity_poly.type
_entity_poly.pdbx_seq_one_letter_code
_entity_poly.pdbx_strand_id
1 'polypeptide(L)'
;DVYKRQPQHFTLTATGVEYTGPDEWSYRRMILHQASLATAAGVDAFVIGSEMRGLTRIRDQDGRFPFVEGLIAIAGEVKAMMPTTVVTYAADWSEYFGYQPTDGSGDVFYNLDPLWASPSIDVVGIDNYLPLADWRDGDIDANPAGPSSQYDRDGLRAGIGGGEYYDWYYASDADRAARIRTPITDGAAGKPWVYRAKDVTSWWSNPHVERRAGVETAETSAWVPMSKPVWFTELGCPAIDKGANQPNVFVDPKSSESFVPHFSAGGRDDLAQRRFLEAQLAYWDPASPDFSTAANPISPVYGGRMVDPSAIHVWTWDARPYPAFPTRGDLWSDGGNWRRGHWLSGRLANAPVDALIAAILEDHGIADYDVSGVDSCVAGTVSAGPGTARETLEDLLRLTGTVVHVAAGRLIFRSLASLRSSREIGTFADEDGPYVELRRGEASERPEEIALGFLDPARAYQPGSAEAVRASAAHPRKDIIQLPVVLEEARAKELAAAMLREVSGAAETARFGVAPSLLSLESGDVVSLAERPGAWLVNRIETGVSRRIEARRLPARRGSLADQGEPPTPLRPPAPAIASRPLVHLLDLPLPEGGQGIDGARFAVQAKPWPGYSIAASRQGGAFLERATATRPATTGQLLAALGEGPEGRLDRGNTITLRLDRGALYAISRDELLDGGNLCAVRSSTGAWEVLQFERAAEIAPGVFELRDLLRAQGGTEDAMVVGALTGAAFVLLDAACEPLGLTTSDVGREMDVRVAPLGRALDDPATVTITATLGRRSVKPLSPVHAKAAFDAAGTVALSWIRRTRVGGDNWDGPDVPLGEEQELYRIEVGDGSGAVLVREAATPGLVLTAEEQTAVFGVLPSQLMISVAQVSPVWGAGTARQTIFSRPA
;
A
#
# COMPACT_ATOMS: atom_id res chain seq x y z
N ASP A 1 1.34 2.65 54.12
CA ASP A 1 2.56 1.84 53.91
C ASP A 1 2.33 0.30 54.03
N VAL A 2 1.23 -0.27 53.51
CA VAL A 2 1.05 -1.75 53.36
C VAL A 2 0.41 -2.14 52.00
N TYR A 3 0.26 -1.21 51.06
CA TYR A 3 -0.35 -1.48 49.74
C TYR A 3 0.50 -0.90 48.59
N LYS A 4 1.82 -1.08 48.63
CA LYS A 4 2.67 -0.75 47.48
C LYS A 4 2.62 -1.94 46.51
N ARG A 5 2.26 -1.68 45.25
CA ARG A 5 2.21 -2.68 44.17
C ARG A 5 3.62 -3.20 43.94
N GLN A 6 3.78 -4.52 43.81
CA GLN A 6 5.09 -5.14 43.68
C GLN A 6 5.13 -6.00 42.41
N PRO A 7 6.31 -6.22 41.81
CA PRO A 7 6.49 -7.11 40.66
C PRO A 7 5.81 -8.47 40.80
N GLN A 8 5.75 -9.02 42.02
CA GLN A 8 5.10 -10.29 42.33
C GLN A 8 3.58 -10.35 42.08
N HIS A 9 2.92 -9.21 41.85
CA HIS A 9 1.49 -9.18 41.47
C HIS A 9 1.26 -9.47 39.99
N PHE A 10 2.32 -9.56 39.18
CA PHE A 10 2.26 -9.83 37.75
C PHE A 10 2.78 -11.24 37.48
N THR A 11 2.01 -12.04 36.75
CA THR A 11 2.42 -13.39 36.33
C THR A 11 2.34 -13.48 34.81
N LEU A 12 3.44 -13.88 34.19
CA LEU A 12 3.48 -14.15 32.75
C LEU A 12 2.79 -15.49 32.47
N THR A 13 1.81 -15.49 31.57
CA THR A 13 1.13 -16.69 31.06
C THR A 13 1.41 -16.87 29.57
N ALA A 14 1.00 -18.00 29.02
CA ALA A 14 1.15 -18.28 27.59
C ALA A 14 0.40 -17.27 26.69
N THR A 15 -0.62 -16.57 27.23
CA THR A 15 -1.48 -15.66 26.48
C THR A 15 -1.32 -14.19 26.88
N GLY A 16 -0.48 -13.85 27.87
CA GLY A 16 -0.26 -12.47 28.28
C GLY A 16 0.26 -12.31 29.72
N VAL A 17 -0.05 -11.17 30.34
CA VAL A 17 0.31 -10.87 31.74
C VAL A 17 -0.96 -10.82 32.59
N GLU A 18 -1.06 -11.71 33.57
CA GLU A 18 -2.11 -11.72 34.58
C GLU A 18 -1.72 -10.83 35.77
N TYR A 19 -2.68 -10.08 36.30
CA TYR A 19 -2.49 -9.20 37.45
C TYR A 19 -3.42 -9.60 38.59
N THR A 20 -2.85 -9.86 39.77
CA THR A 20 -3.58 -10.35 40.97
C THR A 20 -3.55 -9.37 42.14
N GLY A 21 -3.02 -8.15 41.92
CA GLY A 21 -2.97 -7.09 42.93
C GLY A 21 -4.27 -6.29 43.07
N PRO A 22 -4.26 -5.18 43.84
CA PRO A 22 -5.42 -4.32 44.05
C PRO A 22 -6.03 -3.76 42.76
N ASP A 23 -7.36 -3.63 42.71
CA ASP A 23 -8.12 -3.15 41.54
C ASP A 23 -8.04 -1.62 41.36
N GLU A 24 -6.92 -1.15 40.83
CA GLU A 24 -6.63 0.27 40.65
C GLU A 24 -5.84 0.54 39.36
N TRP A 25 -6.15 1.64 38.68
CA TRP A 25 -5.48 2.10 37.46
C TRP A 25 -4.45 3.18 37.81
N SER A 26 -3.17 2.81 37.95
CA SER A 26 -2.09 3.80 38.13
C SER A 26 -0.94 3.57 37.17
N TYR A 27 -0.16 4.64 37.06
CA TYR A 27 1.09 4.67 36.32
C TYR A 27 2.04 3.52 36.68
N ARG A 28 2.26 3.27 37.98
CA ARG A 28 3.12 2.17 38.44
C ARG A 28 2.66 0.81 37.94
N ARG A 29 1.35 0.51 37.96
CA ARG A 29 0.83 -0.76 37.42
C ARG A 29 0.98 -0.83 35.91
N MET A 30 0.74 0.26 35.21
CA MET A 30 0.97 0.32 33.77
C MET A 30 2.43 -0.01 33.44
N ILE A 31 3.39 0.66 34.10
CA ILE A 31 4.81 0.43 33.85
C ILE A 31 5.24 -0.99 34.19
N LEU A 32 4.86 -1.54 35.36
CA LEU A 32 5.24 -2.91 35.73
C LEU A 32 4.58 -3.98 34.84
N HIS A 33 3.37 -3.72 34.34
CA HIS A 33 2.74 -4.57 33.32
C HIS A 33 3.56 -4.58 32.03
N GLN A 34 3.94 -3.40 31.52
CA GLN A 34 4.79 -3.29 30.33
C GLN A 34 6.17 -3.91 30.54
N ALA A 35 6.77 -3.75 31.72
CA ALA A 35 8.03 -4.40 32.08
C ALA A 35 7.91 -5.93 32.09
N SER A 36 6.76 -6.48 32.50
CA SER A 36 6.49 -7.92 32.46
C SER A 36 6.42 -8.43 31.01
N LEU A 37 5.77 -7.68 30.11
CA LEU A 37 5.75 -7.99 28.68
C LEU A 37 7.15 -7.89 28.06
N ALA A 38 7.89 -6.83 28.41
CA ALA A 38 9.25 -6.58 27.95
C ALA A 38 10.23 -7.68 28.40
N THR A 39 10.05 -8.20 29.61
CA THR A 39 10.82 -9.35 30.14
C THR A 39 10.62 -10.59 29.25
N ALA A 40 9.38 -10.85 28.82
CA ALA A 40 9.07 -11.97 27.95
C ALA A 40 9.60 -11.77 26.51
N ALA A 41 9.58 -10.53 26.02
CA ALA A 41 10.06 -10.17 24.70
C ALA A 41 11.60 -10.12 24.61
N GLY A 42 12.29 -9.91 25.73
CA GLY A 42 13.75 -9.80 25.80
C GLY A 42 14.26 -8.47 25.21
N VAL A 43 13.80 -7.33 25.75
CA VAL A 43 14.19 -6.00 25.26
C VAL A 43 15.58 -5.57 25.77
N ASP A 44 16.33 -4.85 24.93
CA ASP A 44 17.63 -4.27 25.28
C ASP A 44 17.50 -2.99 26.14
N ALA A 45 16.43 -2.23 25.95
CA ALA A 45 16.15 -0.98 26.66
C ALA A 45 14.67 -0.82 27.03
N PHE A 46 14.40 -0.07 28.11
CA PHE A 46 13.07 0.20 28.63
C PHE A 46 12.98 1.63 29.19
N VAL A 47 11.99 2.38 28.71
CA VAL A 47 11.72 3.75 29.14
C VAL A 47 10.60 3.73 30.19
N ILE A 48 10.88 4.17 31.42
CA ILE A 48 9.93 4.16 32.53
C ILE A 48 8.90 5.30 32.47
N GLY A 49 9.08 6.24 31.55
CA GLY A 49 8.20 7.38 31.29
C GLY A 49 8.80 8.36 30.31
N SER A 50 7.94 9.15 29.65
CA SER A 50 8.37 10.27 28.79
C SER A 50 7.60 11.57 29.06
N GLU A 51 8.31 12.70 29.01
CA GLU A 51 7.81 14.09 28.99
C GLU A 51 6.79 14.47 30.10
N MET A 52 6.93 13.90 31.30
CA MET A 52 6.02 14.13 32.43
C MET A 52 6.29 15.44 33.19
N ARG A 53 6.69 16.50 32.48
CA ARG A 53 7.14 17.81 33.01
C ARG A 53 6.22 18.37 34.08
N GLY A 54 4.91 18.25 33.86
CA GLY A 54 3.91 18.76 34.78
C GLY A 54 3.93 18.05 36.13
N LEU A 55 4.33 16.77 36.18
CA LEU A 55 4.36 15.94 37.39
C LEU A 55 5.72 15.98 38.09
N THR A 56 6.81 15.95 37.34
CA THR A 56 8.20 15.99 37.86
C THR A 56 8.58 17.32 38.50
N ARG A 57 7.82 18.39 38.23
CA ARG A 57 7.96 19.72 38.83
C ARG A 57 7.05 19.95 40.05
N ILE A 58 6.17 19.00 40.38
CA ILE A 58 5.31 19.11 41.57
C ILE A 58 6.19 18.99 42.81
N ARG A 59 6.03 19.95 43.72
CA ARG A 59 6.72 20.01 45.00
C ARG A 59 5.76 19.69 46.14
N ASP A 60 6.24 19.00 47.16
CA ASP A 60 5.53 18.91 48.44
C ASP A 60 5.85 20.12 49.33
N GLN A 61 5.27 20.12 50.54
CA GLN A 61 5.45 21.19 51.54
C GLN A 61 6.89 21.38 52.03
N ASP A 62 7.74 20.37 51.85
CA ASP A 62 9.15 20.36 52.26
C ASP A 62 10.08 20.67 51.06
N GLY A 63 9.50 20.98 49.90
CA GLY A 63 10.23 21.30 48.67
C GLY A 63 10.79 20.09 47.94
N ARG A 64 10.35 18.86 48.28
CA ARG A 64 10.76 17.63 47.59
C ARG A 64 9.91 17.37 46.36
N PHE A 65 10.40 16.51 45.47
CA PHE A 65 9.72 16.16 44.21
C PHE A 65 9.16 14.72 44.27
N PRO A 66 7.97 14.50 44.86
CA PRO A 66 7.45 13.17 45.15
C PRO A 66 7.24 12.28 43.91
N PHE A 67 6.94 12.88 42.75
CA PHE A 67 6.83 12.11 41.51
C PHE A 67 8.18 11.55 41.06
N VAL A 68 9.26 12.31 41.22
CA VAL A 68 10.63 11.86 40.91
C VAL A 68 11.03 10.71 41.84
N GLU A 69 10.69 10.78 43.11
CA GLU A 69 10.89 9.67 44.05
C GLU A 69 10.11 8.41 43.63
N GLY A 70 8.90 8.60 43.10
CA GLY A 70 8.10 7.54 42.50
C GLY A 70 8.79 6.91 41.28
N LEU A 71 9.37 7.71 40.39
CA LEU A 71 10.14 7.23 39.23
C LEU A 71 11.38 6.44 39.66
N ILE A 72 12.12 6.90 40.68
CA ILE A 72 13.27 6.17 41.24
C ILE A 72 12.84 4.79 41.75
N ALA A 73 11.71 4.73 42.47
CA ALA A 73 11.17 3.46 42.96
C ALA A 73 10.76 2.52 41.81
N ILE A 74 10.11 3.05 40.77
CA ILE A 74 9.74 2.29 39.57
C ILE A 74 11.00 1.78 38.86
N ALA A 75 12.02 2.61 38.67
CA ALA A 75 13.28 2.22 38.05
C ALA A 75 13.92 1.04 38.78
N GLY A 76 13.96 1.08 40.12
CA GLY A 76 14.48 -0.01 40.94
C GLY A 76 13.70 -1.32 40.76
N GLU A 77 12.38 -1.25 40.67
CA GLU A 77 11.53 -2.42 40.43
C GLU A 77 11.71 -2.99 39.03
N VAL A 78 11.77 -2.14 38.00
CA VAL A 78 12.04 -2.56 36.62
C VAL A 78 13.42 -3.19 36.50
N LYS A 79 14.44 -2.60 37.13
CA LYS A 79 15.81 -3.15 37.16
C LYS A 79 15.88 -4.49 37.89
N ALA A 80 15.10 -4.69 38.96
CA ALA A 80 15.01 -5.97 39.64
C ALA A 80 14.36 -7.06 38.75
N MET A 81 13.40 -6.69 37.89
CA MET A 81 12.76 -7.60 36.93
C MET A 81 13.68 -7.92 35.74
N MET A 82 14.40 -6.92 35.24
CA MET A 82 15.26 -7.01 34.05
C MET A 82 16.66 -6.44 34.34
N PRO A 83 17.55 -7.18 35.03
CA PRO A 83 18.83 -6.64 35.52
C PRO A 83 19.79 -6.20 34.42
N THR A 84 19.70 -6.79 33.23
CA THR A 84 20.60 -6.53 32.10
C THR A 84 20.06 -5.48 31.12
N THR A 85 18.78 -5.15 31.20
CA THR A 85 18.13 -4.18 30.30
C THR A 85 18.51 -2.76 30.69
N VAL A 86 18.79 -1.91 29.70
CA VAL A 86 18.97 -0.46 29.90
C VAL A 86 17.65 0.16 30.34
N VAL A 87 17.65 0.90 31.44
CA VAL A 87 16.48 1.55 32.02
C VAL A 87 16.73 3.05 32.06
N THR A 88 15.79 3.82 31.54
CA THR A 88 15.88 5.29 31.51
C THR A 88 14.52 5.95 31.66
N TYR A 89 14.54 7.25 31.91
CA TYR A 89 13.42 8.16 31.76
C TYR A 89 13.71 9.10 30.58
N ALA A 90 12.74 9.29 29.70
CA ALA A 90 12.85 10.20 28.56
C ALA A 90 12.36 11.59 28.98
N ALA A 91 13.29 12.46 29.36
CA ALA A 91 12.94 13.81 29.79
C ALA A 91 12.71 14.71 28.57
N ASP A 92 11.71 15.59 28.63
CA ASP A 92 11.53 16.64 27.63
C ASP A 92 12.79 17.53 27.57
N TRP A 93 13.14 18.01 26.37
CA TRP A 93 14.30 18.89 26.13
C TRP A 93 14.36 20.13 27.04
N SER A 94 13.22 20.60 27.55
CA SER A 94 13.12 21.75 28.45
C SER A 94 13.03 21.37 29.94
N GLU A 95 13.31 20.11 30.28
CA GLU A 95 13.16 19.57 31.64
C GLU A 95 14.41 18.84 32.16
N TYR A 96 15.13 18.12 31.29
CA TYR A 96 16.23 17.24 31.71
C TYR A 96 17.29 17.95 32.58
N PHE A 97 17.54 19.23 32.29
CA PHE A 97 18.62 20.03 32.88
C PHE A 97 18.27 20.69 34.21
N GLY A 98 17.00 20.61 34.64
CA GLY A 98 16.51 21.18 35.89
C GLY A 98 15.23 21.99 35.73
N TYR A 99 14.73 22.49 36.86
CA TYR A 99 13.50 23.27 36.96
C TYR A 99 13.79 24.66 37.53
N GLN A 100 13.44 25.70 36.77
CA GLN A 100 13.53 27.10 37.18
C GLN A 100 12.11 27.70 37.24
N PRO A 101 11.51 27.86 38.44
CA PRO A 101 10.17 28.43 38.57
C PRO A 101 10.11 29.86 38.06
N THR A 102 9.05 30.18 37.31
CA THR A 102 8.77 31.56 36.85
C THR A 102 7.99 32.38 37.88
N ASP A 103 8.05 32.00 39.16
CA ASP A 103 7.31 32.62 40.28
C ASP A 103 8.07 33.81 40.91
N GLY A 104 9.24 34.17 40.35
CA GLY A 104 10.08 35.24 40.86
C GLY A 104 10.98 34.85 42.03
N SER A 105 10.96 33.58 42.47
CA SER A 105 11.87 33.08 43.50
C SER A 105 13.34 33.21 43.09
N GLY A 106 13.65 33.04 41.81
CA GLY A 106 15.04 32.89 41.36
C GLY A 106 15.65 31.55 41.77
N ASP A 107 14.81 30.58 42.13
CA ASP A 107 15.27 29.24 42.45
C ASP A 107 15.71 28.49 41.18
N VAL A 108 16.73 27.65 41.35
CA VAL A 108 17.14 26.65 40.35
C VAL A 108 17.20 25.31 41.06
N PHE A 109 16.34 24.39 40.63
CA PHE A 109 16.31 23.03 41.14
C PHE A 109 16.93 22.09 40.12
N TYR A 110 17.70 21.12 40.61
CA TYR A 110 18.08 19.96 39.83
C TYR A 110 17.20 18.78 40.21
N ASN A 111 15.89 18.95 40.00
CA ASN A 111 14.84 18.06 40.50
C ASN A 111 14.98 16.61 39.99
N LEU A 112 15.58 16.40 38.82
CA LEU A 112 15.80 15.08 38.22
C LEU A 112 17.15 14.46 38.58
N ASP A 113 18.10 15.20 39.18
CA ASP A 113 19.42 14.64 39.52
C ASP A 113 19.37 13.42 40.44
N PRO A 114 18.46 13.32 41.43
CA PRO A 114 18.30 12.09 42.20
C PRO A 114 17.91 10.87 41.33
N LEU A 115 17.13 11.08 40.27
CA LEU A 115 16.79 10.05 39.30
C LEU A 115 17.99 9.72 38.42
N TRP A 116 18.66 10.74 37.87
CA TRP A 116 19.86 10.56 37.06
C TRP A 116 21.03 9.95 37.82
N ALA A 117 21.14 10.16 39.14
CA ALA A 117 22.16 9.55 39.98
C ALA A 117 21.79 8.12 40.42
N SER A 118 20.51 7.73 40.35
CA SER A 118 20.05 6.41 40.78
C SER A 118 20.79 5.28 40.06
N PRO A 119 21.30 4.25 40.74
CA PRO A 119 21.94 3.10 40.08
C PRO A 119 20.97 2.26 39.24
N SER A 120 19.66 2.52 39.33
CA SER A 120 18.63 1.84 38.54
C SER A 120 18.33 2.52 37.19
N ILE A 121 18.94 3.68 36.93
CA ILE A 121 18.90 4.39 35.65
C ILE A 121 20.28 4.27 35.02
N ASP A 122 20.41 3.77 33.79
CA ASP A 122 21.74 3.57 33.20
C ASP A 122 22.19 4.76 32.35
N VAL A 123 21.24 5.51 31.79
CA VAL A 123 21.49 6.60 30.83
C VAL A 123 20.58 7.79 31.13
N VAL A 124 20.96 8.99 30.70
CA VAL A 124 20.09 10.17 30.72
C VAL A 124 19.33 10.22 29.40
N GLY A 125 18.02 9.96 29.43
CA GLY A 125 17.16 10.04 28.24
C GLY A 125 16.64 11.46 28.01
N ILE A 126 16.76 11.96 26.78
CA ILE A 126 16.28 13.29 26.38
C ILE A 126 15.48 13.20 25.08
N ASP A 127 14.26 13.73 25.07
CA ASP A 127 13.48 13.97 23.86
C ASP A 127 13.92 15.33 23.28
N ASN A 128 14.95 15.27 22.42
CA ASN A 128 15.74 16.42 21.99
C ASN A 128 15.12 17.14 20.80
N TYR A 129 14.15 18.01 21.09
CA TYR A 129 13.48 18.86 20.10
C TYR A 129 13.93 20.33 20.13
N LEU A 130 15.18 20.59 20.53
CA LEU A 130 15.75 21.95 20.58
C LEU A 130 15.85 22.58 19.17
N PRO A 131 15.48 23.86 19.00
CA PRO A 131 15.50 24.53 17.70
C PRO A 131 16.92 24.68 17.16
N LEU A 132 17.14 24.49 15.86
CA LEU A 132 18.46 24.71 15.24
C LEU A 132 18.56 26.05 14.50
N ALA A 133 17.43 26.76 14.32
CA ALA A 133 17.39 27.97 13.51
C ALA A 133 16.39 29.01 14.07
N ASP A 134 16.55 30.27 13.64
CA ASP A 134 15.55 31.36 13.71
C ASP A 134 15.41 31.99 12.32
N TRP A 135 15.31 31.12 11.31
CA TRP A 135 15.30 31.51 9.90
C TRP A 135 13.99 32.20 9.53
N ARG A 136 14.07 33.28 8.75
CA ARG A 136 12.91 34.02 8.21
C ARG A 136 13.14 34.34 6.74
N ASP A 137 12.06 34.46 5.96
CA ASP A 137 12.16 34.72 4.53
C ASP A 137 12.93 36.02 4.19
N GLY A 138 12.88 37.02 5.07
CA GLY A 138 13.63 38.28 4.92
C GLY A 138 15.14 38.16 5.15
N ASP A 139 15.63 37.05 5.74
CA ASP A 139 17.06 36.86 6.04
C ASP A 139 17.91 36.68 4.79
N ILE A 140 17.28 36.22 3.71
CA ILE A 140 17.94 35.90 2.46
C ILE A 140 18.70 37.10 1.87
N ASP A 141 18.20 38.32 2.10
CA ASP A 141 18.80 39.56 1.64
C ASP A 141 19.40 40.40 2.79
N ALA A 142 18.86 40.26 4.01
CA ALA A 142 19.26 41.08 5.16
C ALA A 142 20.54 40.61 5.87
N ASN A 143 20.94 39.34 5.71
CA ASN A 143 22.10 38.76 6.38
C ASN A 143 23.03 38.02 5.41
N PRO A 144 23.81 38.75 4.58
CA PRO A 144 24.67 38.15 3.56
C PRO A 144 25.78 37.24 4.15
N ALA A 145 26.15 37.42 5.42
CA ALA A 145 27.15 36.61 6.11
C ALA A 145 26.57 35.44 6.93
N GLY A 146 25.24 35.33 7.04
CA GLY A 146 24.56 34.22 7.72
C GLY A 146 24.26 33.04 6.79
N PRO A 147 23.55 32.01 7.31
CA PRO A 147 23.15 30.83 6.53
C PRO A 147 22.51 31.22 5.20
N SER A 148 22.85 30.52 4.12
CA SER A 148 22.43 30.84 2.76
C SER A 148 20.95 30.57 2.49
N SER A 149 20.40 29.55 3.15
CA SER A 149 19.00 29.14 3.12
C SER A 149 18.63 28.45 4.44
N GLN A 150 17.35 28.07 4.59
CA GLN A 150 16.91 27.21 5.71
C GLN A 150 17.52 25.81 5.69
N TYR A 151 18.12 25.40 4.57
CA TYR A 151 18.70 24.07 4.36
C TYR A 151 20.21 24.03 4.61
N ASP A 152 20.81 25.19 4.90
CA ASP A 152 22.24 25.37 5.11
C ASP A 152 22.72 24.53 6.30
N ARG A 153 23.44 23.45 5.99
CA ARG A 153 23.85 22.44 6.98
C ARG A 153 24.78 23.00 8.04
N ASP A 154 25.66 23.92 7.67
CA ASP A 154 26.61 24.52 8.61
C ASP A 154 25.88 25.47 9.57
N GLY A 155 24.91 26.23 9.05
CA GLY A 155 24.00 27.02 9.88
C GLY A 155 23.21 26.16 10.88
N LEU A 156 22.60 25.07 10.40
CA LEU A 156 21.85 24.14 11.25
C LEU A 156 22.74 23.48 12.32
N ARG A 157 23.94 23.05 11.92
CA ARG A 157 24.93 22.42 12.81
C ARG A 157 25.43 23.39 13.88
N ALA A 158 25.73 24.63 13.50
CA ALA A 158 26.10 25.68 14.45
C ALA A 158 24.98 25.95 15.46
N GLY A 159 23.72 25.77 15.06
CA GLY A 159 22.55 25.89 15.94
C GLY A 159 22.40 24.81 17.02
N ILE A 160 23.10 23.66 16.90
CA ILE A 160 23.03 22.58 17.90
C ILE A 160 23.64 23.03 19.24
N GLY A 161 24.81 23.67 19.18
CA GLY A 161 25.53 24.22 20.34
C GLY A 161 25.46 25.75 20.43
N GLY A 162 24.42 26.39 19.88
CA GLY A 162 24.31 27.84 19.76
C GLY A 162 22.89 28.34 19.52
N GLY A 163 22.69 29.65 19.41
CA GLY A 163 21.39 30.25 19.09
C GLY A 163 20.38 30.25 20.24
N GLU A 164 19.10 30.06 19.92
CA GLU A 164 18.02 30.05 20.93
C GLU A 164 18.24 28.95 21.97
N TYR A 165 18.08 29.26 23.26
CA TYR A 165 18.35 28.38 24.41
C TYR A 165 19.82 28.03 24.65
N TYR A 166 20.75 28.68 23.96
CA TYR A 166 22.19 28.66 24.26
C TYR A 166 22.74 30.08 24.45
N ASP A 167 22.70 30.89 23.39
CA ASP A 167 23.20 32.26 23.40
C ASP A 167 22.15 33.24 23.93
N TRP A 168 20.89 33.00 23.56
CA TRP A 168 19.78 33.92 23.82
C TRP A 168 18.42 33.20 23.89
N TYR A 169 17.39 33.90 24.34
CA TYR A 169 15.99 33.46 24.29
C TYR A 169 15.07 34.65 23.94
N TYR A 170 13.82 34.37 23.58
CA TYR A 170 12.78 35.39 23.46
C TYR A 170 11.98 35.50 24.76
N ALA A 171 11.90 36.70 25.33
CA ALA A 171 11.16 36.93 26.59
C ALA A 171 9.63 36.97 26.38
N SER A 172 9.18 37.20 25.15
CA SER A 172 7.77 37.22 24.77
C SER A 172 7.57 36.89 23.29
N ASP A 173 6.33 36.59 22.89
CA ASP A 173 5.97 36.42 21.48
C ASP A 173 6.15 37.72 20.67
N ALA A 174 5.97 38.88 21.31
CA ALA A 174 6.23 40.18 20.70
C ALA A 174 7.71 40.36 20.38
N ASP A 175 8.60 39.98 21.31
CA ASP A 175 10.04 39.99 21.10
C ASP A 175 10.44 38.99 20.00
N ARG A 176 9.82 37.81 19.96
CA ARG A 176 10.02 36.84 18.87
C ARG A 176 9.66 37.46 17.54
N ALA A 177 8.47 38.05 17.40
CA ALA A 177 8.03 38.71 16.18
C ALA A 177 8.99 39.83 15.75
N ALA A 178 9.44 40.69 16.68
CA ALA A 178 10.37 41.78 16.43
C ALA A 178 11.85 41.36 16.33
N ARG A 179 12.17 40.09 16.59
CA ARG A 179 13.53 39.54 16.70
C ARG A 179 14.39 40.22 17.79
N ILE A 180 13.79 40.55 18.92
CA ILE A 180 14.50 41.09 20.10
C ILE A 180 15.01 39.91 20.94
N ARG A 181 16.29 39.57 20.78
CA ARG A 181 16.92 38.43 21.46
C ARG A 181 17.51 38.84 22.80
N THR A 182 17.12 38.16 23.87
CA THR A 182 17.65 38.41 25.23
C THR A 182 18.79 37.44 25.52
N PRO A 183 20.01 37.91 25.85
CA PRO A 183 21.14 37.03 26.15
C PRO A 183 20.89 36.13 27.36
N ILE A 184 21.33 34.87 27.30
CA ILE A 184 21.33 33.96 28.45
C ILE A 184 22.62 34.18 29.25
N THR A 185 22.48 34.63 30.49
CA THR A 185 23.59 34.92 31.40
C THR A 185 23.26 34.47 32.83
N ASP A 186 24.30 34.25 33.63
CA ASP A 186 24.21 33.97 35.06
C ASP A 186 24.79 35.13 35.91
N GLY A 187 24.89 36.31 35.30
CA GLY A 187 25.39 37.52 35.95
C GLY A 187 26.78 37.32 36.55
N ALA A 188 26.93 37.68 37.83
CA ALA A 188 28.22 37.63 38.54
C ALA A 188 28.74 36.20 38.82
N ALA A 189 27.86 35.19 38.81
CA ALA A 189 28.26 33.80 39.04
C ALA A 189 28.94 33.16 37.82
N GLY A 190 28.69 33.71 36.61
CA GLY A 190 29.44 33.35 35.41
C GLY A 190 29.24 31.91 34.91
N LYS A 191 28.16 31.23 35.31
CA LYS A 191 27.80 29.87 34.86
C LYS A 191 26.51 29.90 33.99
N PRO A 192 26.54 30.51 32.80
CA PRO A 192 25.34 30.65 31.97
C PRO A 192 24.74 29.29 31.57
N TRP A 193 25.54 28.23 31.52
CA TRP A 193 25.10 26.86 31.22
C TRP A 193 23.97 26.36 32.12
N VAL A 194 23.83 26.89 33.35
CA VAL A 194 22.74 26.53 34.27
C VAL A 194 21.35 26.89 33.70
N TYR A 195 21.28 27.86 32.80
CA TYR A 195 20.04 28.31 32.15
C TYR A 195 19.98 27.94 30.65
N ARG A 196 20.97 27.22 30.11
CA ARG A 196 21.05 26.86 28.69
C ARG A 196 20.55 25.44 28.48
N ALA A 197 19.29 25.30 28.08
CA ALA A 197 18.72 23.99 27.76
C ALA A 197 19.49 23.25 26.66
N LYS A 198 20.18 23.95 25.74
CA LYS A 198 21.03 23.31 24.71
C LYS A 198 22.41 22.87 25.18
N ASP A 199 22.90 23.39 26.30
CA ASP A 199 24.28 23.19 26.72
C ASP A 199 24.45 21.85 27.45
N VAL A 200 24.04 20.77 26.77
CA VAL A 200 24.08 19.38 27.26
C VAL A 200 25.49 19.04 27.72
N THR A 201 26.51 19.46 26.96
CA THR A 201 27.92 19.22 27.28
C THR A 201 28.33 19.85 28.60
N SER A 202 27.99 21.12 28.83
CA SER A 202 28.34 21.78 30.10
C SER A 202 27.52 21.24 31.26
N TRP A 203 26.23 20.98 31.08
CA TRP A 203 25.41 20.31 32.09
C TRP A 203 26.03 18.97 32.50
N TRP A 204 26.31 18.11 31.52
CA TRP A 204 26.88 16.79 31.75
C TRP A 204 28.27 16.82 32.40
N SER A 205 29.09 17.82 32.08
CA SER A 205 30.50 17.90 32.50
C SER A 205 30.73 18.59 33.86
N ASN A 206 29.73 19.27 34.43
CA ASN A 206 29.93 20.13 35.61
C ASN A 206 29.20 19.62 36.85
N PRO A 207 29.70 19.93 38.06
CA PRO A 207 28.95 19.71 39.28
C PRO A 207 27.72 20.62 39.32
N HIS A 208 26.58 20.05 39.72
CA HIS A 208 25.32 20.77 39.83
C HIS A 208 25.15 21.33 41.23
N VAL A 209 24.89 22.64 41.32
CA VAL A 209 24.67 23.35 42.60
C VAL A 209 23.36 24.11 42.48
N GLU A 210 22.38 23.74 43.30
CA GLU A 210 21.06 24.38 43.28
C GLU A 210 21.15 25.85 43.69
N ARG A 211 20.13 26.62 43.30
CA ARG A 211 19.95 27.99 43.76
C ARG A 211 18.69 28.14 44.56
N ARG A 212 18.81 28.86 45.67
CA ARG A 212 17.70 29.26 46.53
C ARG A 212 17.70 30.77 46.62
N ALA A 213 16.60 31.40 46.22
CA ALA A 213 16.51 32.86 46.12
C ALA A 213 17.64 33.48 45.26
N GLY A 214 18.05 32.79 44.19
CA GLY A 214 19.14 33.23 43.31
C GLY A 214 20.56 32.98 43.82
N VAL A 215 20.74 32.35 44.98
CA VAL A 215 22.06 32.08 45.59
C VAL A 215 22.38 30.59 45.57
N GLU A 216 23.59 30.23 45.17
CA GLU A 216 24.08 28.83 45.19
C GLU A 216 24.06 28.24 46.60
N THR A 217 23.59 27.00 46.71
CA THR A 217 23.66 26.22 47.95
C THR A 217 25.10 25.78 48.25
N ALA A 218 25.37 25.41 49.51
CA ALA A 218 26.71 24.95 49.91
C ALA A 218 27.05 23.55 49.35
N GLU A 219 26.03 22.74 49.08
CA GLU A 219 26.17 21.36 48.62
C GLU A 219 25.84 21.23 47.14
N THR A 220 26.54 20.31 46.48
CA THR A 220 26.18 19.84 45.13
C THR A 220 25.02 18.87 45.20
N SER A 221 24.28 18.73 44.10
CA SER A 221 23.25 17.69 43.97
C SER A 221 23.86 16.27 43.94
N ALA A 222 23.00 15.26 43.80
CA ALA A 222 23.42 13.87 43.65
C ALA A 222 24.15 13.56 42.31
N TRP A 223 24.12 14.47 41.33
CA TRP A 223 24.74 14.25 40.03
C TRP A 223 26.26 14.18 40.15
N VAL A 224 26.84 13.13 39.56
CA VAL A 224 28.28 12.99 39.39
C VAL A 224 28.61 13.37 37.94
N PRO A 225 29.47 14.38 37.70
CA PRO A 225 29.82 14.79 36.35
C PRO A 225 30.31 13.63 35.50
N MET A 226 29.85 13.60 34.25
CA MET A 226 30.25 12.60 33.26
C MET A 226 29.91 11.14 33.61
N SER A 227 29.07 10.90 34.62
CA SER A 227 28.88 9.55 35.17
C SER A 227 28.05 8.60 34.31
N LYS A 228 27.19 9.13 33.44
CA LYS A 228 26.29 8.35 32.57
C LYS A 228 26.20 8.95 31.18
N PRO A 229 26.08 8.14 30.11
CA PRO A 229 25.86 8.67 28.78
C PRO A 229 24.46 9.28 28.63
N VAL A 230 24.30 10.11 27.61
CA VAL A 230 23.05 10.73 27.17
C VAL A 230 22.53 9.96 25.95
N TRP A 231 21.26 9.60 25.99
CA TRP A 231 20.52 9.05 24.86
C TRP A 231 19.51 10.08 24.39
N PHE A 232 19.45 10.34 23.09
CA PHE A 232 18.33 11.07 22.52
C PHE A 232 17.22 10.07 22.23
N THR A 233 16.29 9.96 23.17
CA THR A 233 15.15 9.01 23.13
C THR A 233 14.14 9.39 22.07
N GLU A 234 14.05 10.69 21.77
CA GLU A 234 13.42 11.22 20.57
C GLU A 234 14.30 12.32 19.97
N LEU A 235 14.33 12.41 18.64
CA LEU A 235 14.97 13.48 17.90
C LEU A 235 14.30 13.62 16.53
N GLY A 236 13.93 14.83 16.14
CA GLY A 236 13.35 15.06 14.81
C GLY A 236 12.77 16.46 14.67
N CYS A 237 12.28 16.76 13.47
CA CYS A 237 11.46 17.95 13.23
C CYS A 237 10.32 17.60 12.26
N PRO A 238 9.23 18.39 12.24
CA PRO A 238 8.16 18.17 11.27
C PRO A 238 8.67 18.40 9.85
N ALA A 239 8.13 17.67 8.87
CA ALA A 239 8.41 17.85 7.45
C ALA A 239 7.66 19.07 6.88
N ILE A 240 7.96 20.23 7.44
CA ILE A 240 7.38 21.53 7.13
C ILE A 240 8.51 22.53 6.87
N ASP A 241 8.30 23.51 5.99
CA ASP A 241 9.24 24.61 5.81
C ASP A 241 9.58 25.25 7.16
N LYS A 242 10.87 25.47 7.42
CA LYS A 242 11.42 25.97 8.68
C LYS A 242 11.15 25.05 9.87
N GLY A 243 11.00 23.75 9.67
CA GLY A 243 10.87 22.75 10.75
C GLY A 243 11.93 22.88 11.84
N ALA A 244 13.16 23.23 11.48
CA ALA A 244 14.26 23.46 12.40
C ALA A 244 14.07 24.65 13.36
N ASN A 245 13.16 25.60 13.07
CA ASN A 245 12.87 26.73 13.96
C ASN A 245 12.09 26.32 15.21
N GLN A 246 11.31 25.23 15.14
CA GLN A 246 10.53 24.73 16.25
C GLN A 246 10.29 23.22 16.09
N PRO A 247 11.29 22.38 16.37
CA PRO A 247 11.24 20.95 16.03
C PRO A 247 10.20 20.15 16.81
N ASN A 248 9.76 20.65 17.97
CA ASN A 248 8.83 19.96 18.87
C ASN A 248 7.36 20.01 18.42
N VAL A 249 6.99 20.87 17.46
CA VAL A 249 5.59 21.02 17.06
C VAL A 249 5.19 20.07 15.93
N PHE A 250 3.91 19.69 15.93
CA PHE A 250 3.29 18.89 14.89
C PHE A 250 1.94 19.48 14.51
N VAL A 251 1.42 19.10 13.34
CA VAL A 251 0.10 19.50 12.88
C VAL A 251 -0.86 18.33 13.00
N ASP A 252 -1.85 18.46 13.88
CA ASP A 252 -2.99 17.54 13.99
C ASP A 252 -4.27 18.37 14.24
N PRO A 253 -5.16 18.52 13.25
CA PRO A 253 -6.40 19.30 13.41
C PRO A 253 -7.29 18.88 14.59
N LYS A 254 -7.06 17.70 15.19
CA LYS A 254 -7.81 17.19 16.34
C LYS A 254 -7.17 17.56 17.69
N SER A 255 -5.94 18.09 17.69
CA SER A 255 -5.17 18.41 18.90
C SER A 255 -5.15 19.92 19.16
N SER A 256 -5.26 20.32 20.44
CA SER A 256 -4.99 21.70 20.88
C SER A 256 -3.52 22.08 20.80
N GLU A 257 -2.63 21.11 20.61
CA GLU A 257 -1.18 21.29 20.46
C GLU A 257 -0.73 21.35 19.00
N SER A 258 -1.67 21.55 18.08
CA SER A 258 -1.40 21.62 16.65
C SER A 258 -0.85 22.97 16.21
N PHE A 259 0.44 23.03 15.93
CA PHE A 259 1.13 24.24 15.51
C PHE A 259 2.02 24.00 14.28
N VAL A 260 2.26 25.06 13.52
CA VAL A 260 3.33 25.09 12.51
C VAL A 260 4.58 25.75 13.11
N PRO A 261 5.78 25.43 12.63
CA PRO A 261 7.00 26.03 13.16
C PRO A 261 7.00 27.56 13.06
N HIS A 262 7.75 28.22 13.95
CA HIS A 262 7.86 29.68 13.93
C HIS A 262 8.26 30.23 12.56
N PHE A 263 7.48 31.21 12.05
CA PHE A 263 7.66 31.87 10.76
C PHE A 263 7.52 30.97 9.51
N SER A 264 7.09 29.73 9.71
CA SER A 264 6.74 28.80 8.65
C SER A 264 5.49 29.26 7.88
N ALA A 265 5.44 28.95 6.59
CA ALA A 265 4.20 29.08 5.81
C ALA A 265 3.30 27.85 5.97
N GLY A 266 3.76 26.80 6.66
CA GLY A 266 3.06 25.54 6.89
C GLY A 266 3.10 24.58 5.71
N GLY A 267 3.94 24.85 4.70
CA GLY A 267 4.09 24.03 3.50
C GLY A 267 4.93 22.78 3.78
N ARG A 268 4.58 21.64 3.18
CA ARG A 268 5.36 20.41 3.30
C ARG A 268 6.76 20.61 2.73
N ASP A 269 7.77 20.21 3.49
CA ASP A 269 9.18 20.33 3.09
C ASP A 269 10.02 19.17 3.63
N ASP A 270 10.17 18.14 2.81
CA ASP A 270 10.92 16.91 3.13
C ASP A 270 12.43 17.19 3.22
N LEU A 271 12.92 18.20 2.50
CA LEU A 271 14.32 18.57 2.51
C LEU A 271 14.70 19.26 3.82
N ALA A 272 13.84 20.13 4.35
CA ALA A 272 14.06 20.77 5.66
C ALA A 272 14.25 19.72 6.77
N GLN A 273 13.38 18.70 6.82
CA GLN A 273 13.51 17.59 7.75
C GLN A 273 14.79 16.79 7.54
N ARG A 274 15.11 16.43 6.30
CA ARG A 274 16.33 15.70 5.98
C ARG A 274 17.58 16.46 6.40
N ARG A 275 17.67 17.77 6.14
CA ARG A 275 18.82 18.60 6.49
C ARG A 275 18.98 18.81 7.99
N PHE A 276 17.87 18.92 8.72
CA PHE A 276 17.88 18.90 10.19
C PHE A 276 18.52 17.60 10.72
N LEU A 277 18.09 16.44 10.21
CA LEU A 277 18.61 15.14 10.64
C LEU A 277 20.08 14.94 10.23
N GLU A 278 20.45 15.31 9.00
CA GLU A 278 21.84 15.26 8.54
C GLU A 278 22.75 16.11 9.44
N ALA A 279 22.32 17.32 9.82
CA ALA A 279 23.09 18.19 10.72
C ALA A 279 23.24 17.58 12.13
N GLN A 280 22.16 17.06 12.71
CA GLN A 280 22.19 16.41 14.03
C GLN A 280 23.10 15.17 14.02
N LEU A 281 22.88 14.24 13.10
CA LEU A 281 23.64 12.98 13.05
C LEU A 281 25.14 13.24 12.83
N ALA A 282 25.48 14.16 11.91
CA ALA A 282 26.87 14.50 11.65
C ALA A 282 27.57 15.19 12.83
N TYR A 283 26.85 15.98 13.64
CA TYR A 283 27.44 16.68 14.78
C TYR A 283 27.94 15.73 15.88
N TRP A 284 27.22 14.65 16.12
CA TRP A 284 27.52 13.69 17.19
C TRP A 284 28.42 12.54 16.75
N ASP A 285 28.53 12.26 15.45
CA ASP A 285 29.26 11.13 14.87
C ASP A 285 30.77 11.40 14.72
N PRO A 286 31.66 10.68 15.43
CA PRO A 286 33.11 10.78 15.26
C PRO A 286 33.63 10.47 13.85
N ALA A 287 32.86 9.78 13.01
CA ALA A 287 33.19 9.52 11.61
C ALA A 287 32.90 10.71 10.69
N SER A 288 32.15 11.71 11.15
CA SER A 288 31.87 12.93 10.39
C SER A 288 33.13 13.80 10.30
N PRO A 289 33.43 14.40 9.12
CA PRO A 289 34.52 15.36 8.98
C PRO A 289 34.32 16.63 9.82
N ASP A 290 33.09 16.88 10.26
CA ASP A 290 32.71 18.08 11.00
C ASP A 290 32.60 17.85 12.51
N PHE A 291 32.98 16.65 12.97
CA PHE A 291 32.90 16.26 14.37
C PHE A 291 33.86 17.08 15.25
N SER A 292 33.35 17.56 16.39
CA SER A 292 34.16 18.20 17.42
C SER A 292 34.20 17.37 18.70
N THR A 293 35.41 16.94 19.10
CA THR A 293 35.60 16.23 20.38
C THR A 293 35.19 17.07 21.58
N ALA A 294 35.27 18.40 21.49
CA ALA A 294 34.84 19.29 22.56
C ALA A 294 33.32 19.33 22.72
N ALA A 295 32.56 19.14 21.64
CA ALA A 295 31.11 19.12 21.65
C ALA A 295 30.56 17.79 22.22
N ASN A 296 31.23 16.67 21.90
CA ASN A 296 30.86 15.34 22.37
C ASN A 296 32.06 14.63 23.04
N PRO A 297 32.43 15.02 24.27
CA PRO A 297 33.62 14.50 24.95
C PRO A 297 33.50 13.02 25.33
N ILE A 298 34.64 12.41 25.68
CA ILE A 298 34.70 11.06 26.26
C ILE A 298 34.68 11.17 27.78
N SER A 299 33.84 10.36 28.42
CA SER A 299 33.78 10.25 29.88
C SER A 299 35.02 9.54 30.41
N PRO A 300 35.70 10.10 31.43
CA PRO A 300 36.73 9.36 32.16
C PRO A 300 36.14 8.29 33.10
N VAL A 301 34.82 8.29 33.35
CA VAL A 301 34.14 7.36 34.27
C VAL A 301 33.85 6.02 33.59
N TYR A 302 33.26 6.05 32.39
CA TYR A 302 32.87 4.84 31.64
C TYR A 302 33.62 4.65 30.31
N GLY A 303 34.47 5.59 29.91
CA GLY A 303 35.34 5.47 28.73
C GLY A 303 34.65 5.66 27.36
N GLY A 304 33.35 5.96 27.33
CA GLY A 304 32.58 6.21 26.10
C GLY A 304 32.25 7.70 25.89
N ARG A 305 31.66 8.03 24.73
CA ARG A 305 31.20 9.39 24.40
C ARG A 305 30.01 9.82 25.25
N MET A 306 29.82 11.13 25.45
CA MET A 306 28.63 11.69 26.10
C MET A 306 27.36 11.27 25.37
N VAL A 307 27.31 11.46 24.04
CA VAL A 307 26.24 10.95 23.17
C VAL A 307 26.87 9.94 22.22
N ASP A 308 26.42 8.69 22.28
CA ASP A 308 26.81 7.70 21.28
C ASP A 308 25.94 7.88 20.02
N PRO A 309 26.49 7.90 18.79
CA PRO A 309 25.67 8.02 17.58
C PRO A 309 24.60 6.94 17.43
N SER A 310 24.83 5.74 17.96
CA SER A 310 23.84 4.65 17.99
C SER A 310 22.71 4.87 19.00
N ALA A 311 22.88 5.83 19.92
CA ALA A 311 21.92 6.21 20.93
C ALA A 311 21.08 7.45 20.55
N ILE A 312 20.96 7.71 19.24
CA ILE A 312 20.08 8.74 18.68
C ILE A 312 18.87 8.05 18.06
N HIS A 313 17.70 8.24 18.64
CA HIS A 313 16.45 7.60 18.20
C HIS A 313 15.56 8.62 17.52
N VAL A 314 15.44 8.50 16.20
CA VAL A 314 14.73 9.50 15.39
C VAL A 314 13.23 9.27 15.42
N TRP A 315 12.48 10.33 15.72
CA TRP A 315 11.02 10.36 15.68
C TRP A 315 10.56 10.78 14.26
N THR A 316 9.72 10.02 13.54
CA THR A 316 9.25 8.67 13.89
C THR A 316 9.15 7.73 12.70
N TRP A 317 9.28 6.44 12.99
CA TRP A 317 9.07 5.35 12.03
C TRP A 317 7.73 4.66 12.31
N ASP A 318 6.81 4.67 11.35
CA ASP A 318 5.52 4.02 11.51
C ASP A 318 5.61 2.52 11.22
N ALA A 319 5.03 1.70 12.09
CA ALA A 319 4.96 0.26 11.91
C ALA A 319 3.97 -0.14 10.79
N ARG A 320 3.02 0.72 10.43
CA ARG A 320 2.10 0.47 9.31
C ARG A 320 2.88 0.57 7.99
N PRO A 321 2.69 -0.35 7.04
CA PRO A 321 3.49 -0.41 5.83
C PRO A 321 3.21 0.81 4.93
N TYR A 322 4.27 1.47 4.48
CA TYR A 322 4.18 2.46 3.41
C TYR A 322 4.06 1.76 2.03
N PRO A 323 3.23 2.22 1.08
CA PRO A 323 2.39 3.41 1.14
C PRO A 323 0.98 3.17 1.72
N ALA A 324 0.66 1.96 2.20
CA ALA A 324 -0.67 1.66 2.72
C ALA A 324 -1.08 2.64 3.83
N PHE A 325 -0.20 2.90 4.80
CA PHE A 325 -0.23 4.18 5.52
C PHE A 325 0.69 5.17 4.79
N PRO A 326 0.24 6.41 4.50
CA PRO A 326 -1.02 7.04 4.93
C PRO A 326 -2.23 6.84 4.00
N THR A 327 -2.11 6.11 2.89
CA THR A 327 -3.12 6.16 1.80
C THR A 327 -4.46 5.46 2.09
N ARG A 328 -4.48 4.44 2.96
CA ARG A 328 -5.69 3.66 3.33
C ARG A 328 -6.50 4.39 4.40
N GLY A 329 -7.07 5.54 4.01
CA GLY A 329 -7.99 6.32 4.84
C GLY A 329 -9.27 5.58 5.25
N ASP A 330 -9.57 4.45 4.61
CA ASP A 330 -10.65 3.53 4.98
C ASP A 330 -10.31 2.67 6.21
N LEU A 331 -9.02 2.47 6.51
CA LEU A 331 -8.55 1.72 7.68
C LEU A 331 -8.09 2.65 8.81
N TRP A 332 -7.46 3.77 8.48
CA TRP A 332 -6.83 4.67 9.45
C TRP A 332 -7.30 6.12 9.26
N SER A 333 -7.52 6.82 10.37
CA SER A 333 -8.13 8.17 10.38
C SER A 333 -7.12 9.32 10.50
N ASP A 334 -5.83 8.99 10.64
CA ASP A 334 -4.72 9.90 10.94
C ASP A 334 -3.73 10.03 9.77
N GLY A 335 -4.03 9.44 8.60
CA GLY A 335 -3.17 9.52 7.42
C GLY A 335 -2.86 10.95 6.95
N GLY A 336 -3.75 11.92 7.22
CA GLY A 336 -3.52 13.34 6.93
C GLY A 336 -2.33 13.94 7.69
N ASN A 337 -2.00 13.41 8.88
CA ASN A 337 -0.92 13.94 9.72
C ASN A 337 0.46 13.57 9.15
N TRP A 338 0.57 12.45 8.41
CA TRP A 338 1.83 12.01 7.80
C TRP A 338 2.47 13.10 6.93
N ARG A 339 1.65 13.88 6.19
CA ARG A 339 2.12 14.89 5.21
C ARG A 339 3.00 15.97 5.82
N ARG A 340 2.80 16.30 7.10
CA ARG A 340 3.48 17.43 7.77
C ARG A 340 4.07 17.07 9.14
N GLY A 341 3.87 15.86 9.62
CA GLY A 341 4.48 15.40 10.87
C GLY A 341 5.91 14.89 10.67
N HIS A 342 6.42 14.24 11.72
CA HIS A 342 7.81 13.78 11.82
C HIS A 342 8.09 12.43 11.12
N TRP A 343 7.06 11.77 10.59
CA TRP A 343 7.16 10.46 9.94
C TRP A 343 8.25 10.37 8.88
N LEU A 344 9.14 9.39 9.03
CA LEU A 344 10.22 9.08 8.09
C LEU A 344 9.80 8.05 7.03
N SER A 345 8.82 7.20 7.35
CA SER A 345 8.33 6.13 6.46
C SER A 345 7.91 6.70 5.11
N GLY A 346 8.52 6.22 4.03
CA GLY A 346 8.33 6.71 2.66
C GLY A 346 9.19 7.92 2.28
N ARG A 347 9.59 8.77 3.22
CA ARG A 347 10.39 9.99 2.95
C ARG A 347 11.88 9.72 2.83
N LEU A 348 12.42 8.79 3.62
CA LEU A 348 13.85 8.45 3.53
C LEU A 348 14.27 7.95 2.14
N ALA A 349 13.31 7.39 1.39
CA ALA A 349 13.53 6.92 0.02
C ALA A 349 13.69 8.07 -1.00
N ASN A 350 13.29 9.30 -0.66
CA ASN A 350 13.46 10.43 -1.56
C ASN A 350 14.95 10.75 -1.75
N ALA A 351 15.32 11.05 -3.00
CA ALA A 351 16.69 11.37 -3.40
C ALA A 351 16.94 12.89 -3.23
N PRO A 352 17.82 13.30 -2.30
CA PRO A 352 18.28 14.69 -2.28
C PRO A 352 19.16 14.93 -3.51
N VAL A 353 18.91 16.04 -4.20
CA VAL A 353 19.44 16.27 -5.55
C VAL A 353 20.96 16.48 -5.52
N ASP A 354 21.53 16.99 -4.44
CA ASP A 354 22.99 17.06 -4.26
C ASP A 354 23.64 15.67 -4.30
N ALA A 355 23.12 14.71 -3.54
CA ALA A 355 23.62 13.34 -3.55
C ALA A 355 23.41 12.65 -4.91
N LEU A 356 22.30 12.93 -5.59
CA LEU A 356 22.03 12.40 -6.92
C LEU A 356 23.02 12.95 -7.97
N ILE A 357 23.32 14.26 -7.93
CA ILE A 357 24.33 14.87 -8.81
C ILE A 357 25.70 14.26 -8.54
N ALA A 358 26.09 14.16 -7.26
CA ALA A 358 27.34 13.54 -6.83
C ALA A 358 27.49 12.11 -7.40
N ALA A 359 26.47 11.26 -7.20
CA ALA A 359 26.48 9.89 -7.69
C ALA A 359 26.64 9.82 -9.22
N ILE A 360 25.90 10.65 -9.97
CA ILE A 360 26.01 10.70 -11.44
C ILE A 360 27.43 11.13 -11.88
N LEU A 361 28.01 12.15 -11.24
CA LEU A 361 29.35 12.61 -11.57
C LEU A 361 30.41 11.53 -11.27
N GLU A 362 30.29 10.85 -10.13
CA GLU A 362 31.18 9.78 -9.72
C GLU A 362 31.10 8.56 -10.64
N ASP A 363 29.90 8.15 -11.05
CA ASP A 363 29.69 7.07 -12.04
C ASP A 363 30.38 7.37 -13.38
N HIS A 364 30.54 8.66 -13.71
CA HIS A 364 31.26 9.13 -14.89
C HIS A 364 32.73 9.50 -14.64
N GLY A 365 33.27 9.23 -13.44
CA GLY A 365 34.68 9.46 -13.10
C GLY A 365 35.03 10.92 -12.83
N ILE A 366 34.05 11.78 -12.54
CA ILE A 366 34.25 13.19 -12.21
C ILE A 366 34.19 13.34 -10.68
N ALA A 367 35.35 13.56 -10.06
CA ALA A 367 35.45 13.69 -8.60
C ALA A 367 35.58 15.14 -8.10
N ASP A 368 35.94 16.10 -8.96
CA ASP A 368 36.17 17.49 -8.57
C ASP A 368 34.90 18.33 -8.74
N TYR A 369 33.99 18.22 -7.76
CA TYR A 369 32.72 18.95 -7.75
C TYR A 369 32.31 19.37 -6.34
N ASP A 370 31.44 20.37 -6.23
CA ASP A 370 30.80 20.86 -5.01
C ASP A 370 29.30 20.98 -5.23
N VAL A 371 28.53 20.14 -4.55
CA VAL A 371 27.06 20.11 -4.58
C VAL A 371 26.41 20.58 -3.28
N SER A 372 27.20 21.08 -2.33
CA SER A 372 26.75 21.42 -0.97
C SER A 372 25.64 22.46 -0.92
N GLY A 373 25.60 23.37 -1.89
CA GLY A 373 24.58 24.42 -2.01
C GLY A 373 23.39 24.07 -2.92
N VAL A 374 23.13 22.79 -3.16
CA VAL A 374 21.95 22.31 -3.91
C VAL A 374 20.83 21.94 -2.94
N ASP A 375 19.76 22.73 -3.01
CA ASP A 375 18.62 22.73 -2.09
C ASP A 375 17.36 22.21 -2.80
N SER A 376 17.38 20.93 -3.19
CA SER A 376 16.21 20.28 -3.78
C SER A 376 16.17 18.78 -3.51
N CYS A 377 14.99 18.20 -3.66
CA CYS A 377 14.72 16.78 -3.48
C CYS A 377 13.68 16.32 -4.50
N VAL A 378 13.87 15.09 -5.00
CA VAL A 378 12.93 14.37 -5.89
C VAL A 378 12.68 12.99 -5.31
N ALA A 379 11.57 12.33 -5.65
CA ALA A 379 11.34 10.97 -5.17
C ALA A 379 12.26 9.95 -5.86
N GLY A 380 12.68 10.24 -7.09
CA GLY A 380 13.63 9.43 -7.84
C GLY A 380 13.78 9.88 -9.30
N THR A 381 14.67 9.25 -10.03
CA THR A 381 14.85 9.42 -11.47
C THR A 381 15.15 8.08 -12.13
N VAL A 382 14.81 7.93 -13.40
CA VAL A 382 15.07 6.73 -14.20
C VAL A 382 15.96 7.11 -15.37
N SER A 383 17.14 6.48 -15.47
CA SER A 383 17.99 6.59 -16.65
C SER A 383 17.64 5.49 -17.65
N ALA A 384 17.28 5.85 -18.88
CA ALA A 384 16.79 4.93 -19.90
C ALA A 384 17.89 4.19 -20.68
N GLY A 385 19.17 4.44 -20.40
CA GLY A 385 20.29 3.81 -21.11
C GLY A 385 21.64 4.50 -20.88
N PRO A 386 22.69 4.08 -21.61
CA PRO A 386 24.00 4.74 -21.54
C PRO A 386 23.90 6.16 -22.11
N GLY A 387 24.51 7.12 -21.42
CA GLY A 387 24.58 8.52 -21.81
C GLY A 387 25.75 9.21 -21.13
N THR A 388 25.89 10.50 -21.34
CA THR A 388 26.87 11.34 -20.63
C THR A 388 26.29 11.88 -19.32
N ALA A 389 27.17 12.25 -18.39
CA ALA A 389 26.77 12.95 -17.17
C ALA A 389 25.94 14.21 -17.50
N ARG A 390 26.34 14.95 -18.55
CA ARG A 390 25.64 16.16 -18.99
C ARG A 390 24.20 15.86 -19.39
N GLU A 391 23.97 14.88 -20.26
CA GLU A 391 22.62 14.53 -20.74
C GLU A 391 21.69 14.15 -19.58
N THR A 392 22.23 13.44 -18.57
CA THR A 392 21.45 13.05 -17.39
C THR A 392 21.18 14.24 -16.46
N LEU A 393 22.14 15.15 -16.32
CA LEU A 393 22.07 16.27 -15.38
C LEU A 393 21.28 17.46 -15.93
N GLU A 394 21.35 17.76 -17.22
CA GLU A 394 20.82 19.01 -17.79
C GLU A 394 19.34 19.23 -17.47
N ASP A 395 18.53 18.19 -17.66
CA ASP A 395 17.11 18.20 -17.34
C ASP A 395 16.84 18.30 -15.83
N LEU A 396 17.63 17.60 -15.01
CA LEU A 396 17.52 17.64 -13.56
C LEU A 396 17.87 19.04 -13.01
N LEU A 397 18.92 19.66 -13.54
CA LEU A 397 19.35 21.01 -13.18
C LEU A 397 18.27 22.04 -13.57
N ARG A 398 17.70 21.92 -14.77
CA ARG A 398 16.59 22.77 -15.23
C ARG A 398 15.35 22.61 -14.36
N LEU A 399 14.96 21.38 -14.02
CA LEU A 399 13.81 21.10 -13.16
C LEU A 399 13.98 21.70 -11.76
N THR A 400 15.16 21.57 -11.18
CA THR A 400 15.44 21.93 -9.79
C THR A 400 15.88 23.39 -9.62
N GLY A 401 16.03 24.12 -10.72
CA GLY A 401 16.56 25.48 -10.70
C GLY A 401 17.99 25.53 -10.16
N THR A 402 18.83 24.59 -10.58
CA THR A 402 20.24 24.49 -10.16
C THR A 402 21.14 25.01 -11.27
N VAL A 403 22.10 25.86 -10.92
CA VAL A 403 23.14 26.32 -11.84
C VAL A 403 24.45 25.63 -11.53
N VAL A 404 25.24 25.41 -12.57
CA VAL A 404 26.59 24.88 -12.50
C VAL A 404 27.55 25.85 -13.17
N HIS A 405 28.68 26.10 -12.52
CA HIS A 405 29.80 26.85 -13.09
C HIS A 405 31.12 26.19 -12.70
N VAL A 406 32.21 26.61 -13.33
CA VAL A 406 33.56 26.17 -12.98
C VAL A 406 34.24 27.27 -12.20
N ALA A 407 34.69 26.97 -10.98
CA ALA A 407 35.51 27.84 -10.16
C ALA A 407 36.78 27.08 -9.76
N ALA A 408 37.96 27.68 -10.02
CA ALA A 408 39.26 27.06 -9.74
C ALA A 408 39.44 25.61 -10.26
N GLY A 409 38.80 25.25 -11.38
CA GLY A 409 38.86 23.90 -11.97
C GLY A 409 37.82 22.91 -11.45
N ARG A 410 37.06 23.28 -10.42
CA ARG A 410 36.00 22.48 -9.79
C ARG A 410 34.62 22.86 -10.30
N LEU A 411 33.74 21.87 -10.49
CA LEU A 411 32.33 22.13 -10.81
C LEU A 411 31.56 22.53 -9.55
N ILE A 412 30.98 23.73 -9.53
CA ILE A 412 30.23 24.26 -8.40
C ILE A 412 28.74 24.32 -8.75
N PHE A 413 27.93 23.55 -8.04
CA PHE A 413 26.48 23.48 -8.20
C PHE A 413 25.78 24.24 -7.08
N ARG A 414 24.84 25.13 -7.43
CA ARG A 414 24.08 25.94 -6.48
C ARG A 414 22.63 26.09 -6.93
N SER A 415 21.70 26.04 -5.99
CA SER A 415 20.31 26.37 -6.27
C SER A 415 20.14 27.87 -6.50
N LEU A 416 19.45 28.24 -7.58
CA LEU A 416 19.18 29.64 -7.93
C LEU A 416 18.48 30.41 -6.82
N ALA A 417 17.64 29.71 -6.06
CA ALA A 417 16.89 30.29 -4.95
C ALA A 417 17.80 30.71 -3.77
N SER A 418 18.99 30.12 -3.61
CA SER A 418 19.89 30.38 -2.47
C SER A 418 21.05 31.33 -2.80
N LEU A 419 21.32 31.60 -4.08
CA LEU A 419 22.33 32.58 -4.49
C LEU A 419 22.05 33.95 -3.89
N ARG A 420 23.07 34.80 -3.71
CA ARG A 420 22.95 36.16 -3.14
C ARG A 420 23.80 37.14 -3.92
N SER A 421 23.36 38.41 -3.99
CA SER A 421 24.26 39.45 -4.50
C SER A 421 25.48 39.50 -3.59
N SER A 422 26.66 39.22 -4.15
CA SER A 422 27.92 39.24 -3.42
C SER A 422 28.52 40.65 -3.36
N ARG A 423 28.14 41.52 -4.30
CA ARG A 423 28.66 42.89 -4.43
C ARG A 423 27.79 43.75 -5.34
N GLU A 424 27.89 45.06 -5.16
CA GLU A 424 27.39 46.05 -6.11
C GLU A 424 28.49 46.47 -7.10
N ILE A 425 28.16 46.51 -8.39
CA ILE A 425 29.02 47.04 -9.45
C ILE A 425 28.53 48.46 -9.78
N GLY A 426 29.34 49.45 -9.40
CA GLY A 426 29.12 50.87 -9.71
C GLY A 426 30.17 51.49 -10.61
N THR A 427 31.21 50.75 -11.00
CA THR A 427 32.28 51.24 -11.87
C THR A 427 32.43 50.31 -13.07
N PHE A 428 32.36 50.89 -14.26
CA PHE A 428 32.37 50.18 -15.52
C PHE A 428 33.60 50.59 -16.35
N ALA A 429 34.06 49.70 -17.22
CA ALA A 429 35.12 50.01 -18.16
C ALA A 429 34.63 51.00 -19.22
N ASP A 430 35.51 51.92 -19.61
CA ASP A 430 35.26 52.87 -20.69
C ASP A 430 35.54 52.19 -22.04
N GLU A 431 34.48 51.81 -22.73
CA GLU A 431 34.48 51.11 -24.02
C GLU A 431 33.56 51.83 -25.01
N ASP A 432 33.69 51.56 -26.30
CA ASP A 432 32.80 52.11 -27.33
C ASP A 432 31.35 51.59 -27.12
N GLY A 433 30.48 52.42 -26.53
CA GLY A 433 29.08 52.11 -26.30
C GLY A 433 28.56 52.56 -24.92
N PRO A 434 27.35 52.14 -24.52
CA PRO A 434 26.85 52.39 -23.17
C PRO A 434 27.61 51.54 -22.14
N TYR A 435 27.85 52.10 -20.95
CA TYR A 435 28.50 51.37 -19.83
C TYR A 435 27.75 50.09 -19.42
N VAL A 436 26.43 50.10 -19.55
CA VAL A 436 25.57 48.94 -19.34
C VAL A 436 24.56 48.86 -20.49
N GLU A 437 24.64 47.80 -21.28
CA GLU A 437 23.66 47.46 -22.30
C GLU A 437 22.63 46.49 -21.69
N LEU A 438 21.35 46.86 -21.70
CA LEU A 438 20.26 46.00 -21.26
C LEU A 438 19.48 45.51 -22.47
N ARG A 439 19.36 44.18 -22.60
CA ARG A 439 18.52 43.54 -23.60
C ARG A 439 17.39 42.79 -22.92
N ARG A 440 16.16 43.09 -23.31
CA ARG A 440 14.95 42.35 -22.91
C ARG A 440 14.49 41.49 -24.09
N GLY A 441 14.32 40.19 -23.87
CA GLY A 441 13.78 39.26 -24.87
C GLY A 441 12.34 39.59 -25.24
N GLU A 442 11.92 39.21 -26.46
CA GLU A 442 10.57 39.48 -26.91
C GLU A 442 9.53 38.73 -26.07
N ALA A 443 8.37 39.36 -25.86
CA ALA A 443 7.32 38.74 -25.07
C ALA A 443 6.76 37.48 -25.75
N SER A 444 6.69 37.49 -27.09
CA SER A 444 6.21 36.44 -27.98
C SER A 444 7.02 35.13 -27.92
N GLU A 445 8.29 35.19 -27.55
CA GLU A 445 9.19 34.03 -27.50
C GLU A 445 9.15 33.31 -26.14
N ARG A 446 8.43 33.85 -25.16
CA ARG A 446 8.41 33.30 -23.79
C ARG A 446 7.19 32.39 -23.58
N PRO A 447 7.38 31.23 -22.91
CA PRO A 447 6.27 30.43 -22.43
C PRO A 447 5.50 31.19 -21.36
N GLU A 448 4.19 31.05 -21.42
CA GLU A 448 3.22 31.57 -20.44
C GLU A 448 2.60 30.43 -19.63
N GLU A 449 2.84 29.19 -20.05
CA GLU A 449 2.51 27.95 -19.37
C GLU A 449 3.67 26.97 -19.45
N ILE A 450 3.95 26.27 -18.36
CA ILE A 450 4.82 25.09 -18.33
C ILE A 450 3.97 23.88 -17.93
N ALA A 451 4.03 22.83 -18.74
CA ALA A 451 3.52 21.51 -18.39
C ALA A 451 4.68 20.54 -18.17
N LEU A 452 4.78 20.03 -16.95
CA LEU A 452 5.79 19.08 -16.51
C LEU A 452 5.20 17.68 -16.47
N GLY A 453 5.71 16.77 -17.29
CA GLY A 453 5.45 15.34 -17.21
C GLY A 453 6.39 14.64 -16.23
N PHE A 454 5.85 13.71 -15.45
CA PHE A 454 6.56 12.97 -14.40
C PHE A 454 5.93 11.58 -14.19
N LEU A 455 6.61 10.70 -13.45
CA LEU A 455 6.04 9.43 -12.99
C LEU A 455 5.45 9.60 -11.59
N ASP A 456 4.16 9.28 -11.41
CA ASP A 456 3.46 9.50 -10.13
C ASP A 456 3.46 8.25 -9.25
N PRO A 457 4.21 8.21 -8.14
CA PRO A 457 4.25 7.04 -7.25
C PRO A 457 2.89 6.78 -6.60
N ALA A 458 2.04 7.80 -6.40
CA ALA A 458 0.68 7.63 -5.87
C ALA A 458 -0.27 6.95 -6.87
N ARG A 459 0.10 6.89 -8.16
CA ARG A 459 -0.65 6.22 -9.23
C ARG A 459 0.11 5.03 -9.79
N ALA A 460 0.86 4.32 -8.95
CA ALA A 460 1.67 3.17 -9.34
C ALA A 460 2.65 3.50 -10.50
N TYR A 461 3.30 4.66 -10.43
CA TYR A 461 4.27 5.17 -11.39
C TYR A 461 3.72 5.41 -12.80
N GLN A 462 2.40 5.55 -12.94
CA GLN A 462 1.81 6.00 -14.21
C GLN A 462 2.26 7.44 -14.54
N PRO A 463 2.43 7.78 -15.83
CA PRO A 463 2.72 9.15 -16.23
C PRO A 463 1.65 10.13 -15.76
N GLY A 464 2.08 11.20 -15.10
CA GLY A 464 1.29 12.36 -14.70
C GLY A 464 1.77 13.63 -15.39
N SER A 465 0.95 14.69 -15.33
CA SER A 465 1.31 16.02 -15.83
C SER A 465 0.85 17.08 -14.84
N ALA A 466 1.72 18.04 -14.54
CA ALA A 466 1.44 19.19 -13.70
C ALA A 466 1.67 20.48 -14.47
N GLU A 467 0.77 21.45 -14.33
CA GLU A 467 0.79 22.67 -15.11
C GLU A 467 0.90 23.91 -14.21
N ALA A 468 1.67 24.89 -14.67
CA ALA A 468 1.70 26.23 -14.10
C ALA A 468 1.45 27.25 -15.21
N VAL A 469 0.45 28.11 -15.02
CA VAL A 469 0.01 29.10 -16.01
C VAL A 469 0.13 30.51 -15.43
N ARG A 470 0.53 31.48 -16.25
CA ARG A 470 0.49 32.90 -15.89
C ARG A 470 -0.95 33.41 -15.91
N ALA A 471 -1.42 33.96 -14.78
CA ALA A 471 -2.81 34.38 -14.57
C ALA A 471 -3.38 35.38 -15.62
N SER A 472 -2.52 36.05 -16.40
CA SER A 472 -2.93 37.04 -17.41
C SER A 472 -3.15 36.46 -18.82
N ALA A 473 -2.95 35.15 -19.03
CA ALA A 473 -2.97 34.55 -20.36
C ALA A 473 -4.29 33.80 -20.62
N ALA A 474 -5.07 34.27 -21.61
CA ALA A 474 -6.28 33.58 -22.06
C ALA A 474 -5.97 32.37 -22.97
N HIS A 475 -4.85 32.43 -23.71
CA HIS A 475 -4.34 31.37 -24.58
C HIS A 475 -2.81 31.30 -24.39
N PRO A 476 -2.34 30.75 -23.25
CA PRO A 476 -0.92 30.73 -22.94
C PRO A 476 -0.13 29.92 -23.96
N ARG A 477 1.04 30.42 -24.35
CA ARG A 477 2.04 29.60 -25.05
C ARG A 477 2.61 28.57 -24.09
N LYS A 478 2.45 27.30 -24.43
CA LYS A 478 2.80 26.15 -23.60
C LYS A 478 4.17 25.60 -23.97
N ASP A 479 5.05 25.45 -22.97
CA ASP A 479 6.26 24.63 -23.04
C ASP A 479 5.99 23.30 -22.32
N ILE A 480 6.25 22.18 -22.99
CA ILE A 480 5.99 20.84 -22.45
C ILE A 480 7.33 20.17 -22.18
N ILE A 481 7.56 19.81 -20.93
CA ILE A 481 8.82 19.24 -20.45
C ILE A 481 8.50 17.85 -19.92
N GLN A 482 9.04 16.81 -20.55
CA GLN A 482 8.82 15.41 -20.17
C GLN A 482 10.12 14.88 -19.60
N LEU A 483 10.15 14.61 -18.30
CA LEU A 483 11.36 14.18 -17.60
C LEU A 483 11.12 12.80 -16.96
N PRO A 484 12.12 11.89 -16.98
CA PRO A 484 12.00 10.57 -16.38
C PRO A 484 12.16 10.61 -14.85
N VAL A 485 11.47 11.54 -14.18
CA VAL A 485 11.60 11.78 -12.74
C VAL A 485 10.31 11.39 -12.03
N VAL A 486 10.47 10.85 -10.84
CA VAL A 486 9.37 10.47 -9.95
C VAL A 486 9.06 11.67 -9.04
N LEU A 487 7.82 12.15 -9.10
CA LEU A 487 7.35 13.27 -8.28
C LEU A 487 5.94 12.99 -7.79
N GLU A 488 5.63 13.50 -6.60
CA GLU A 488 4.24 13.70 -6.21
C GLU A 488 3.66 14.93 -6.94
N GLU A 489 2.37 14.88 -7.28
CA GLU A 489 1.70 15.94 -8.07
C GLU A 489 1.87 17.35 -7.49
N ALA A 490 1.77 17.50 -6.17
CA ALA A 490 1.95 18.80 -5.50
C ALA A 490 3.36 19.36 -5.72
N ARG A 491 4.38 18.52 -5.60
CA ARG A 491 5.78 18.91 -5.84
C ARG A 491 6.03 19.23 -7.31
N ALA A 492 5.41 18.48 -8.23
CA ALA A 492 5.49 18.76 -9.65
C ALA A 492 4.90 20.14 -10.01
N LYS A 493 3.78 20.53 -9.39
CA LYS A 493 3.18 21.87 -9.56
C LYS A 493 4.10 22.98 -9.04
N GLU A 494 4.73 22.79 -7.88
CA GLU A 494 5.69 23.75 -7.31
C GLU A 494 6.90 23.97 -8.24
N LEU A 495 7.47 22.88 -8.75
CA LEU A 495 8.61 22.93 -9.67
C LEU A 495 8.22 23.57 -11.01
N ALA A 496 7.09 23.19 -11.61
CA ALA A 496 6.59 23.83 -12.84
C ALA A 496 6.38 25.35 -12.65
N ALA A 497 5.83 25.76 -11.50
CA ALA A 497 5.67 27.17 -11.18
C ALA A 497 7.01 27.89 -10.97
N ALA A 498 8.01 27.21 -10.38
CA ALA A 498 9.37 27.74 -10.23
C ALA A 498 10.05 27.95 -11.59
N MET A 499 9.94 26.97 -12.50
CA MET A 499 10.48 27.06 -13.86
C MET A 499 9.83 28.21 -14.64
N LEU A 500 8.50 28.38 -14.54
CA LEU A 500 7.80 29.46 -15.24
C LEU A 500 8.27 30.84 -14.76
N ARG A 501 8.57 30.98 -13.46
CA ARG A 501 9.15 32.20 -12.88
C ARG A 501 10.58 32.43 -13.34
N GLU A 502 11.40 31.38 -13.37
CA GLU A 502 12.79 31.49 -13.83
C GLU A 502 12.86 32.00 -15.27
N VAL A 503 12.10 31.39 -16.18
CA VAL A 503 12.04 31.81 -17.60
C VAL A 503 11.55 33.25 -17.72
N SER A 504 10.65 33.68 -16.84
CA SER A 504 10.18 35.07 -16.80
C SER A 504 11.27 36.06 -16.35
N GLY A 505 12.10 35.67 -15.37
CA GLY A 505 13.20 36.49 -14.84
C GLY A 505 14.38 36.59 -15.80
N ALA A 506 14.74 35.48 -16.46
CA ALA A 506 15.84 35.40 -17.43
C ALA A 506 15.61 36.22 -18.72
N ALA A 507 14.45 36.86 -18.86
CA ALA A 507 14.10 37.69 -20.02
C ALA A 507 14.96 38.95 -20.15
N GLU A 508 15.65 39.38 -19.09
CA GLU A 508 16.56 40.53 -19.13
C GLU A 508 18.01 40.09 -18.99
N THR A 509 18.85 40.57 -19.90
CA THR A 509 20.30 40.37 -19.89
C THR A 509 21.00 41.72 -19.83
N ALA A 510 22.10 41.79 -19.09
CA ALA A 510 22.97 42.93 -18.99
C ALA A 510 24.34 42.58 -19.56
N ARG A 511 24.89 43.48 -20.38
CA ARG A 511 26.28 43.43 -20.83
C ARG A 511 27.01 44.68 -20.35
N PHE A 512 28.17 44.49 -19.75
CA PHE A 512 28.97 45.59 -19.23
C PHE A 512 30.44 45.18 -19.12
N GLY A 513 31.34 46.15 -19.29
CA GLY A 513 32.77 45.97 -19.05
C GLY A 513 33.14 46.33 -17.62
N VAL A 514 34.07 45.59 -17.02
CA VAL A 514 34.69 45.93 -15.72
C VAL A 514 36.21 45.94 -15.81
N ALA A 515 36.86 46.57 -14.84
CA ALA A 515 38.32 46.63 -14.77
C ALA A 515 38.95 45.22 -14.63
N PRO A 516 40.12 44.95 -15.24
CA PRO A 516 40.84 43.68 -15.08
C PRO A 516 41.17 43.32 -13.64
N SER A 517 41.29 44.30 -12.74
CA SER A 517 41.56 44.10 -11.31
C SER A 517 40.43 43.37 -10.56
N LEU A 518 39.21 43.34 -11.11
CA LEU A 518 38.07 42.63 -10.53
C LEU A 518 38.15 41.11 -10.79
N LEU A 519 39.32 40.49 -10.64
CA LEU A 519 39.53 39.06 -10.92
C LEU A 519 38.67 38.14 -10.05
N SER A 520 38.30 38.59 -8.85
CA SER A 520 37.44 37.85 -7.92
C SER A 520 35.97 37.78 -8.35
N LEU A 521 35.60 38.39 -9.48
CA LEU A 521 34.29 38.19 -10.10
C LEU A 521 34.37 37.00 -11.06
N GLU A 522 33.61 35.95 -10.81
CA GLU A 522 33.60 34.71 -11.59
C GLU A 522 32.23 34.45 -12.24
N SER A 523 32.18 33.50 -13.18
CA SER A 523 30.89 32.99 -13.66
C SER A 523 30.20 32.26 -12.51
N GLY A 524 28.88 32.42 -12.36
CA GLY A 524 28.13 31.93 -11.20
C GLY A 524 27.93 32.97 -10.10
N ASP A 525 28.71 34.06 -10.08
CA ASP A 525 28.50 35.15 -9.13
C ASP A 525 27.18 35.89 -9.42
N VAL A 526 26.54 36.34 -8.36
CA VAL A 526 25.40 37.25 -8.46
C VAL A 526 25.82 38.64 -8.01
N VAL A 527 25.50 39.64 -8.81
CA VAL A 527 25.83 41.06 -8.54
C VAL A 527 24.59 41.93 -8.57
N SER A 528 24.64 43.06 -7.88
CA SER A 528 23.75 44.20 -8.11
C SER A 528 24.46 45.22 -8.99
N LEU A 529 23.70 45.97 -9.77
CA LEU A 529 24.21 47.04 -10.63
C LEU A 529 23.74 48.38 -10.07
N ALA A 530 24.65 49.34 -9.93
CA ALA A 530 24.31 50.67 -9.41
C ALA A 530 23.19 51.30 -10.24
N GLU A 531 22.23 51.94 -9.57
CA GLU A 531 21.03 52.57 -10.16
C GLU A 531 20.09 51.60 -10.91
N ARG A 532 20.33 50.28 -10.83
CA ARG A 532 19.57 49.25 -11.55
C ARG A 532 19.12 48.13 -10.59
N PRO A 533 17.88 48.21 -10.07
CA PRO A 533 17.41 47.27 -9.06
C PRO A 533 17.26 45.84 -9.60
N GLY A 534 17.85 44.89 -8.87
CA GLY A 534 17.76 43.46 -9.15
C GLY A 534 19.07 42.74 -8.90
N ALA A 535 18.97 41.41 -8.85
CA ALA A 535 20.10 40.50 -8.78
C ALA A 535 20.42 39.97 -10.18
N TRP A 536 21.70 40.00 -10.56
CA TRP A 536 22.17 39.63 -11.89
C TRP A 536 23.18 38.50 -11.77
N LEU A 537 22.83 37.32 -12.28
CA LEU A 537 23.72 36.16 -12.33
C LEU A 537 24.67 36.30 -13.51
N VAL A 538 25.98 36.32 -13.24
CA VAL A 538 27.02 36.33 -14.24
C VAL A 538 27.07 34.97 -14.94
N ASN A 539 26.77 34.94 -16.23
CA ASN A 539 26.78 33.73 -17.03
C ASN A 539 28.12 33.56 -17.76
N ARG A 540 28.64 34.65 -18.32
CA ARG A 540 29.83 34.64 -19.17
C ARG A 540 30.75 35.79 -18.84
N ILE A 541 32.05 35.50 -18.83
CA ILE A 541 33.11 36.49 -18.71
C ILE A 541 34.09 36.29 -19.86
N GLU A 542 34.33 37.34 -20.64
CA GLU A 542 35.40 37.39 -21.63
C GLU A 542 36.50 38.30 -21.11
N THR A 543 37.73 37.77 -20.98
CA THR A 543 38.86 38.52 -20.44
C THR A 543 39.78 38.98 -21.56
N GLY A 544 39.95 40.30 -21.68
CA GLY A 544 40.87 40.97 -22.59
C GLY A 544 41.52 42.19 -21.92
N VAL A 545 41.51 43.35 -22.58
CA VAL A 545 41.97 44.64 -22.00
C VAL A 545 41.06 45.09 -20.85
N SER A 546 39.77 44.80 -20.95
CA SER A 546 38.75 44.85 -19.91
C SER A 546 38.17 43.44 -19.70
N ARG A 547 37.38 43.24 -18.65
CA ARG A 547 36.59 42.01 -18.47
C ARG A 547 35.15 42.30 -18.87
N ARG A 548 34.69 41.71 -19.97
CA ARG A 548 33.31 41.85 -20.45
C ARG A 548 32.43 40.81 -19.80
N ILE A 549 31.37 41.27 -19.16
CA ILE A 549 30.44 40.46 -18.38
C ILE A 549 29.11 40.39 -19.11
N GLU A 550 28.59 39.18 -19.30
CA GLU A 550 27.18 38.96 -19.64
C GLU A 550 26.48 38.34 -18.42
N ALA A 551 25.45 39.03 -17.93
CA ALA A 551 24.67 38.59 -16.79
C ALA A 551 23.17 38.49 -17.14
N ARG A 552 22.46 37.52 -16.57
CA ARG A 552 21.00 37.43 -16.67
C ARG A 552 20.34 37.87 -15.37
N ARG A 553 19.21 38.55 -15.47
CA ARG A 553 18.43 38.94 -14.31
C ARG A 553 17.83 37.71 -13.65
N LEU A 554 17.96 37.62 -12.33
CA LEU A 554 17.25 36.62 -11.54
C LEU A 554 15.83 37.11 -11.24
N PRO A 555 14.84 36.20 -11.20
CA PRO A 555 13.49 36.57 -10.75
C PRO A 555 13.54 37.06 -9.30
N ALA A 556 12.58 37.90 -8.92
CA ALA A 556 12.39 38.26 -7.53
C ALA A 556 12.15 36.99 -6.71
N ARG A 557 12.86 36.86 -5.59
CA ARG A 557 12.72 35.71 -4.69
C ARG A 557 11.38 35.80 -3.99
N ARG A 558 10.77 34.64 -3.78
CA ARG A 558 9.56 34.52 -2.98
C ARG A 558 9.89 33.63 -1.78
N GLY A 559 9.35 34.00 -0.63
CA GLY A 559 9.41 33.18 0.58
C GLY A 559 8.67 31.86 0.41
N SER A 560 8.67 31.07 1.48
CA SER A 560 7.97 29.79 1.52
C SER A 560 6.51 29.94 1.10
N LEU A 561 6.00 28.92 0.40
CA LEU A 561 4.59 28.87 0.01
C LEU A 561 3.81 28.08 1.06
N ALA A 562 2.58 28.51 1.35
CA ALA A 562 1.64 27.72 2.13
C ALA A 562 1.36 26.40 1.41
N ASP A 563 0.98 25.36 2.15
CA ASP A 563 0.65 24.05 1.59
C ASP A 563 -0.41 24.18 0.48
N GLN A 564 -0.02 23.81 -0.75
CA GLN A 564 -0.88 23.90 -1.94
C GLN A 564 -1.60 22.59 -2.25
N GLY A 565 -1.38 21.52 -1.48
CA GLY A 565 -1.96 20.21 -1.79
C GLY A 565 -3.08 19.81 -0.85
N GLU A 566 -4.21 19.43 -1.42
CA GLU A 566 -5.09 18.47 -0.78
C GLU A 566 -4.36 17.11 -0.67
N PRO A 567 -4.64 16.29 0.36
CA PRO A 567 -4.16 14.91 0.36
C PRO A 567 -4.60 14.26 -0.96
N PRO A 568 -3.71 13.58 -1.69
CA PRO A 568 -4.07 12.95 -2.94
C PRO A 568 -5.27 12.05 -2.71
N THR A 569 -6.32 12.16 -3.53
CA THR A 569 -7.43 11.20 -3.50
C THR A 569 -6.81 9.83 -3.68
N PRO A 570 -6.88 8.94 -2.68
CA PRO A 570 -6.21 7.66 -2.77
C PRO A 570 -6.83 6.90 -3.94
N LEU A 571 -6.08 6.76 -5.04
CA LEU A 571 -6.37 5.68 -5.97
C LEU A 571 -6.14 4.41 -5.16
N ARG A 572 -7.20 3.62 -4.97
CA ARG A 572 -7.09 2.29 -4.37
C ARG A 572 -5.94 1.57 -5.08
N PRO A 573 -4.81 1.27 -4.41
CA PRO A 573 -3.86 0.34 -5.01
C PRO A 573 -4.66 -0.92 -5.35
N PRO A 574 -4.56 -1.46 -6.57
CA PRO A 574 -5.22 -2.72 -6.89
C PRO A 574 -4.77 -3.71 -5.81
N ALA A 575 -5.73 -4.24 -5.06
CA ALA A 575 -5.42 -5.16 -3.97
C ALA A 575 -4.51 -6.26 -4.53
N PRO A 576 -3.42 -6.66 -3.84
CA PRO A 576 -2.60 -7.77 -4.30
C PRO A 576 -3.53 -8.96 -4.55
N ALA A 577 -3.59 -9.41 -5.80
CA ALA A 577 -4.46 -10.51 -6.19
C ALA A 577 -3.87 -11.80 -5.62
N ILE A 578 -4.24 -12.11 -4.37
CA ILE A 578 -4.04 -13.42 -3.77
C ILE A 578 -5.01 -14.35 -4.49
N ALA A 579 -4.52 -15.14 -5.44
CA ALA A 579 -5.35 -16.12 -6.13
C ALA A 579 -5.52 -17.35 -5.23
N SER A 580 -6.77 -17.78 -5.05
CA SER A 580 -7.08 -19.02 -4.32
C SER A 580 -7.06 -20.21 -5.28
N ARG A 581 -6.78 -21.40 -4.76
CA ARG A 581 -6.99 -22.64 -5.52
C ARG A 581 -8.50 -22.82 -5.77
N PRO A 582 -8.97 -22.94 -7.02
CA PRO A 582 -10.40 -22.98 -7.30
C PRO A 582 -11.02 -24.34 -6.98
N LEU A 583 -12.29 -24.35 -6.56
CA LEU A 583 -13.17 -25.50 -6.65
C LEU A 583 -13.70 -25.58 -8.09
N VAL A 584 -13.57 -26.74 -8.72
CA VAL A 584 -13.91 -26.94 -10.13
C VAL A 584 -14.78 -28.18 -10.28
N HIS A 585 -15.92 -28.02 -10.94
CA HIS A 585 -16.74 -29.12 -11.43
C HIS A 585 -16.75 -29.10 -12.96
N LEU A 586 -16.40 -30.23 -13.57
CA LEU A 586 -16.58 -30.46 -15.00
C LEU A 586 -17.88 -31.24 -15.19
N LEU A 587 -18.75 -30.72 -16.05
CA LEU A 587 -20.12 -31.14 -16.20
C LEU A 587 -20.31 -31.75 -17.59
N ASP A 588 -20.59 -33.05 -17.67
CA ASP A 588 -21.04 -33.71 -18.91
C ASP A 588 -22.56 -33.78 -18.90
N LEU A 589 -23.20 -32.72 -19.40
CA LEU A 589 -24.65 -32.53 -19.34
C LEU A 589 -25.31 -32.82 -20.70
N PRO A 590 -26.63 -33.05 -20.73
CA PRO A 590 -27.40 -33.04 -21.98
C PRO A 590 -27.21 -31.72 -22.74
N LEU A 591 -27.56 -31.72 -24.02
CA LEU A 591 -27.57 -30.49 -24.81
C LEU A 591 -28.59 -29.52 -24.19
N PRO A 592 -28.17 -28.31 -23.78
CA PRO A 592 -29.09 -27.32 -23.24
C PRO A 592 -30.00 -26.79 -24.35
N GLU A 593 -31.17 -26.30 -23.98
CA GLU A 593 -32.10 -25.70 -24.94
C GLU A 593 -31.42 -24.55 -25.70
N GLY A 594 -31.59 -24.53 -27.03
CA GLY A 594 -30.93 -23.57 -27.92
C GLY A 594 -29.41 -23.74 -28.10
N GLY A 595 -28.79 -24.70 -27.41
CA GLY A 595 -27.36 -25.02 -27.54
C GLY A 595 -27.01 -25.69 -28.87
N GLN A 596 -25.74 -25.63 -29.25
CA GLN A 596 -25.25 -26.25 -30.48
C GLN A 596 -24.24 -27.37 -30.20
N GLY A 597 -24.22 -28.38 -31.07
CA GLY A 597 -23.19 -29.42 -31.06
C GLY A 597 -23.05 -30.14 -29.71
N ILE A 598 -22.00 -29.79 -28.96
CA ILE A 598 -21.59 -30.45 -27.72
C ILE A 598 -21.53 -29.52 -26.50
N ASP A 599 -22.27 -28.40 -26.55
CA ASP A 599 -22.35 -27.36 -25.51
C ASP A 599 -22.85 -27.84 -24.13
N GLY A 600 -23.26 -29.11 -24.00
CA GLY A 600 -23.52 -29.74 -22.70
C GLY A 600 -22.23 -30.07 -21.92
N ALA A 601 -21.06 -30.06 -22.55
CA ALA A 601 -19.77 -30.10 -21.85
C ALA A 601 -19.47 -28.72 -21.24
N ARG A 602 -19.73 -28.56 -19.95
CA ARG A 602 -19.65 -27.28 -19.24
C ARG A 602 -18.70 -27.35 -18.06
N PHE A 603 -18.35 -26.20 -17.51
CA PHE A 603 -17.57 -26.09 -16.28
C PHE A 603 -18.30 -25.23 -15.26
N ALA A 604 -18.02 -25.45 -13.98
CA ALA A 604 -18.39 -24.56 -12.90
C ALA A 604 -17.16 -24.34 -12.03
N VAL A 605 -16.72 -23.07 -11.95
CA VAL A 605 -15.51 -22.70 -11.20
C VAL A 605 -15.91 -21.74 -10.08
N GLN A 606 -15.40 -22.02 -8.88
CA GLN A 606 -15.70 -21.26 -7.69
C GLN A 606 -14.41 -20.99 -6.90
N ALA A 607 -14.22 -19.74 -6.48
CA ALA A 607 -13.07 -19.35 -5.65
C ALA A 607 -13.38 -18.10 -4.82
N LYS A 608 -12.65 -17.92 -3.71
CA LYS A 608 -12.67 -16.72 -2.88
C LYS A 608 -11.23 -16.37 -2.45
N PRO A 609 -10.69 -15.18 -2.83
CA PRO A 609 -11.27 -14.17 -3.72
C PRO A 609 -11.39 -14.66 -5.18
N TRP A 610 -12.12 -13.91 -6.03
CA TRP A 610 -12.38 -14.24 -7.44
C TRP A 610 -11.57 -13.35 -8.39
N PRO A 611 -10.40 -13.79 -8.87
CA PRO A 611 -9.62 -13.07 -9.88
C PRO A 611 -10.05 -13.36 -11.34
N GLY A 612 -10.96 -14.32 -11.55
CA GLY A 612 -11.21 -14.96 -12.84
C GLY A 612 -10.19 -16.06 -13.14
N TYR A 613 -10.55 -17.05 -13.96
CA TYR A 613 -9.71 -18.22 -14.26
C TYR A 613 -9.70 -18.55 -15.75
N SER A 614 -8.51 -18.84 -16.28
CA SER A 614 -8.34 -19.46 -17.59
C SER A 614 -8.54 -20.97 -17.48
N ILE A 615 -9.14 -21.57 -18.50
CA ILE A 615 -9.39 -23.01 -18.59
C ILE A 615 -8.75 -23.52 -19.87
N ALA A 616 -7.75 -24.38 -19.73
CA ALA A 616 -7.03 -24.98 -20.84
C ALA A 616 -7.17 -26.51 -20.79
N ALA A 617 -7.18 -27.16 -21.95
CA ALA A 617 -7.27 -28.62 -22.05
C ALA A 617 -6.15 -29.18 -22.92
N SER A 618 -5.63 -30.34 -22.52
CA SER A 618 -4.63 -31.11 -23.26
C SER A 618 -5.10 -32.55 -23.47
N ARG A 619 -4.83 -33.09 -24.66
CA ARG A 619 -4.96 -34.52 -24.95
C ARG A 619 -3.69 -35.22 -24.48
N GLN A 620 -3.81 -36.34 -23.76
CA GLN A 620 -2.71 -37.08 -23.08
C GLN A 620 -1.31 -36.81 -23.66
N GLY A 621 -0.50 -36.01 -22.94
CA GLY A 621 0.89 -35.70 -23.28
C GLY A 621 1.12 -34.54 -24.27
N GLY A 622 0.05 -33.88 -24.75
CA GLY A 622 0.12 -32.72 -25.65
C GLY A 622 0.23 -31.36 -24.94
N ALA A 623 0.31 -30.29 -25.74
CA ALA A 623 0.26 -28.92 -25.24
C ALA A 623 -1.15 -28.56 -24.73
N PHE A 624 -1.21 -27.77 -23.66
CA PHE A 624 -2.48 -27.19 -23.18
C PHE A 624 -2.92 -26.06 -24.11
N LEU A 625 -4.13 -26.20 -24.66
CA LEU A 625 -4.78 -25.17 -25.46
C LEU A 625 -5.85 -24.50 -24.60
N GLU A 626 -5.84 -23.16 -24.55
CA GLU A 626 -6.90 -22.41 -23.88
C GLU A 626 -8.25 -22.67 -24.57
N ARG A 627 -9.26 -22.97 -23.76
CA ARG A 627 -10.60 -23.37 -24.21
C ARG A 627 -11.68 -22.39 -23.81
N ALA A 628 -11.59 -21.86 -22.58
CA ALA A 628 -12.55 -20.92 -22.05
C ALA A 628 -11.93 -20.06 -20.93
N THR A 629 -12.63 -19.00 -20.55
CA THR A 629 -12.29 -18.17 -19.38
C THR A 629 -13.50 -18.03 -18.48
N ALA A 630 -13.37 -18.44 -17.22
CA ALA A 630 -14.37 -18.21 -16.19
C ALA A 630 -14.28 -16.75 -15.70
N THR A 631 -15.22 -15.92 -16.14
CA THR A 631 -15.29 -14.50 -15.76
C THR A 631 -16.09 -14.25 -14.47
N ARG A 632 -16.95 -15.20 -14.09
CA ARG A 632 -17.82 -15.11 -12.90
C ARG A 632 -17.84 -16.42 -12.09
N PRO A 633 -17.97 -16.34 -10.75
CA PRO A 633 -18.01 -17.52 -9.88
C PRO A 633 -19.33 -18.28 -10.02
N ALA A 634 -19.27 -19.61 -10.05
CA ALA A 634 -20.44 -20.48 -10.08
C ALA A 634 -21.04 -20.71 -8.68
N THR A 635 -22.37 -20.77 -8.61
CA THR A 635 -23.11 -21.16 -7.39
C THR A 635 -23.04 -22.68 -7.24
N THR A 636 -22.26 -23.14 -6.27
CA THR A 636 -21.94 -24.55 -6.02
C THR A 636 -22.20 -24.91 -4.57
N GLY A 637 -22.37 -26.20 -4.28
CA GLY A 637 -22.58 -26.69 -2.93
C GLY A 637 -22.56 -28.20 -2.83
N GLN A 638 -22.96 -28.71 -1.66
CA GLN A 638 -23.02 -30.14 -1.38
C GLN A 638 -24.32 -30.52 -0.67
N LEU A 639 -24.85 -31.68 -1.04
CA LEU A 639 -26.04 -32.26 -0.42
C LEU A 639 -25.74 -32.66 1.05
N LEU A 640 -26.64 -32.31 1.96
CA LEU A 640 -26.58 -32.70 3.38
C LEU A 640 -27.36 -33.99 3.66
N ALA A 641 -28.22 -34.41 2.74
CA ALA A 641 -28.95 -35.68 2.77
C ALA A 641 -28.93 -36.34 1.38
N ALA A 642 -29.04 -37.66 1.34
CA ALA A 642 -29.16 -38.40 0.09
C ALA A 642 -30.47 -38.04 -0.64
N LEU A 643 -30.41 -37.99 -1.97
CA LEU A 643 -31.55 -37.77 -2.84
C LEU A 643 -31.91 -39.09 -3.55
N GLY A 644 -33.09 -39.61 -3.26
CA GLY A 644 -33.59 -40.84 -3.88
C GLY A 644 -34.18 -40.64 -5.29
N GLU A 645 -34.67 -41.75 -5.84
CA GLU A 645 -35.41 -41.78 -7.10
C GLU A 645 -36.65 -40.86 -7.02
N GLY A 646 -36.96 -40.20 -8.14
CA GLY A 646 -38.10 -39.31 -8.31
C GLY A 646 -39.02 -39.76 -9.45
N PRO A 647 -40.19 -39.13 -9.60
CA PRO A 647 -41.08 -39.40 -10.72
C PRO A 647 -40.63 -38.74 -12.03
N GLU A 648 -40.86 -39.41 -13.17
CA GLU A 648 -40.68 -38.84 -14.52
C GLU A 648 -41.90 -37.98 -14.94
N GLY A 649 -41.67 -36.89 -15.67
CA GLY A 649 -42.70 -36.12 -16.38
C GLY A 649 -43.75 -35.41 -15.49
N ARG A 650 -43.53 -35.35 -14.18
CA ARG A 650 -44.39 -34.65 -13.22
C ARG A 650 -43.56 -34.07 -12.09
N LEU A 651 -44.13 -33.11 -11.38
CA LEU A 651 -43.49 -32.50 -10.22
C LEU A 651 -43.29 -33.50 -9.09
N ASP A 652 -42.07 -33.57 -8.59
CA ASP A 652 -41.69 -34.32 -7.40
C ASP A 652 -41.98 -33.47 -6.15
N ARG A 653 -43.05 -33.85 -5.45
CA ARG A 653 -43.44 -33.28 -4.16
C ARG A 653 -43.02 -34.13 -2.97
N GLY A 654 -42.47 -35.33 -3.24
CA GLY A 654 -42.13 -36.30 -2.21
C GLY A 654 -40.70 -36.14 -1.71
N ASN A 655 -39.77 -35.86 -2.62
CA ASN A 655 -38.38 -35.62 -2.28
C ASN A 655 -38.10 -34.15 -1.97
N THR A 656 -37.04 -33.91 -1.20
CA THR A 656 -36.56 -32.59 -0.81
C THR A 656 -35.03 -32.61 -0.85
N ILE A 657 -34.42 -31.54 -1.35
CA ILE A 657 -32.95 -31.42 -1.36
C ILE A 657 -32.56 -30.48 -0.24
N THR A 658 -31.80 -30.97 0.74
CA THR A 658 -31.13 -30.12 1.72
C THR A 658 -29.65 -30.02 1.36
N LEU A 659 -29.13 -28.81 1.16
CA LEU A 659 -27.76 -28.60 0.69
C LEU A 659 -27.09 -27.42 1.40
N ARG A 660 -25.76 -27.43 1.46
CA ARG A 660 -24.94 -26.28 1.88
C ARG A 660 -24.25 -25.69 0.67
N LEU A 661 -24.39 -24.39 0.44
CA LEU A 661 -23.70 -23.65 -0.62
C LEU A 661 -22.29 -23.26 -0.19
N ASP A 662 -21.35 -23.32 -1.13
CA ASP A 662 -20.00 -22.77 -0.99
C ASP A 662 -20.02 -21.24 -1.17
N ARG A 663 -20.96 -20.73 -1.97
CA ARG A 663 -21.25 -19.31 -2.21
C ARG A 663 -22.61 -19.14 -2.88
N GLY A 664 -23.21 -17.97 -2.69
CA GLY A 664 -24.41 -17.54 -3.41
C GLY A 664 -25.67 -17.69 -2.56
N ALA A 665 -26.81 -17.51 -3.20
CA ALA A 665 -28.13 -17.73 -2.63
C ALA A 665 -29.02 -18.35 -3.71
N LEU A 666 -30.04 -19.08 -3.28
CA LEU A 666 -31.05 -19.67 -4.15
C LEU A 666 -32.39 -19.00 -3.86
N TYR A 667 -33.21 -18.82 -4.90
CA TYR A 667 -34.48 -18.12 -4.80
C TYR A 667 -35.62 -18.99 -5.31
N ALA A 668 -36.78 -18.87 -4.67
CA ALA A 668 -38.01 -19.46 -5.19
C ALA A 668 -38.46 -18.70 -6.45
N ILE A 669 -39.04 -19.43 -7.39
CA ILE A 669 -39.62 -18.88 -8.63
C ILE A 669 -41.09 -19.31 -8.75
N SER A 670 -41.83 -18.63 -9.61
CA SER A 670 -43.20 -19.02 -9.95
C SER A 670 -43.22 -20.35 -10.73
N ARG A 671 -44.39 -21.00 -10.76
CA ARG A 671 -44.58 -22.22 -11.55
C ARG A 671 -44.32 -22.00 -13.04
N ASP A 672 -44.72 -20.84 -13.56
CA ASP A 672 -44.55 -20.53 -14.98
C ASP A 672 -43.06 -20.36 -15.31
N GLU A 673 -42.31 -19.62 -14.50
CA GLU A 673 -40.85 -19.49 -14.64
C GLU A 673 -40.11 -20.84 -14.54
N LEU A 674 -40.60 -21.75 -13.69
CA LEU A 674 -40.06 -23.11 -13.61
C LEU A 674 -40.28 -23.87 -14.91
N LEU A 675 -41.48 -23.79 -15.49
CA LEU A 675 -41.80 -24.46 -16.74
C LEU A 675 -41.09 -23.85 -17.95
N ASP A 676 -40.73 -22.56 -17.86
CA ASP A 676 -39.88 -21.85 -18.84
C ASP A 676 -38.36 -22.13 -18.66
N GLY A 677 -37.98 -23.14 -17.86
CA GLY A 677 -36.58 -23.54 -17.70
C GLY A 677 -35.82 -22.87 -16.54
N GLY A 678 -36.50 -22.10 -15.69
CA GLY A 678 -35.91 -21.44 -14.52
C GLY A 678 -35.39 -22.41 -13.45
N ASN A 679 -34.48 -21.94 -12.59
CA ASN A 679 -33.88 -22.70 -11.49
C ASN A 679 -33.27 -24.06 -11.89
N LEU A 680 -32.71 -24.15 -13.11
CA LEU A 680 -32.00 -25.33 -13.56
C LEU A 680 -30.72 -25.55 -12.73
N CYS A 681 -30.51 -26.79 -12.29
CA CYS A 681 -29.35 -27.20 -11.51
C CYS A 681 -28.92 -28.63 -11.86
N ALA A 682 -27.70 -29.00 -11.45
CA ALA A 682 -27.16 -30.33 -11.61
C ALA A 682 -26.74 -30.91 -10.26
N VAL A 683 -27.10 -32.18 -10.01
CA VAL A 683 -26.70 -32.95 -8.84
C VAL A 683 -25.92 -34.17 -9.28
N ARG A 684 -24.78 -34.43 -8.64
CA ARG A 684 -23.94 -35.58 -8.97
C ARG A 684 -24.53 -36.87 -8.39
N SER A 685 -24.96 -37.79 -9.25
CA SER A 685 -25.45 -39.11 -8.86
C SER A 685 -24.33 -40.00 -8.30
N SER A 686 -24.71 -41.11 -7.68
CA SER A 686 -23.75 -42.07 -7.09
C SER A 686 -22.88 -42.80 -8.13
N THR A 687 -23.25 -42.79 -9.41
CA THR A 687 -22.39 -43.26 -10.52
C THR A 687 -21.38 -42.22 -10.98
N GLY A 688 -21.48 -40.98 -10.51
CA GLY A 688 -20.67 -39.85 -10.94
C GLY A 688 -21.24 -39.05 -12.11
N ALA A 689 -22.31 -39.53 -12.76
CA ALA A 689 -23.07 -38.79 -13.77
C ALA A 689 -23.92 -37.66 -13.13
N TRP A 690 -24.26 -36.65 -13.90
CA TRP A 690 -25.06 -35.51 -13.43
C TRP A 690 -26.54 -35.72 -13.74
N GLU A 691 -27.39 -35.63 -12.72
CA GLU A 691 -28.83 -35.43 -12.89
C GLU A 691 -29.08 -33.94 -13.07
N VAL A 692 -29.78 -33.55 -14.13
CA VAL A 692 -30.25 -32.17 -14.33
C VAL A 692 -31.68 -32.06 -13.83
N LEU A 693 -31.95 -31.10 -12.96
CA LEU A 693 -33.26 -30.89 -12.36
C LEU A 693 -33.53 -29.42 -12.08
N GLN A 694 -34.78 -29.08 -11.79
CA GLN A 694 -35.21 -27.73 -11.42
C GLN A 694 -35.95 -27.75 -10.08
N PHE A 695 -36.05 -26.60 -9.44
CA PHE A 695 -36.78 -26.44 -8.17
C PHE A 695 -37.64 -25.18 -8.17
N GLU A 696 -38.88 -25.29 -7.71
CA GLU A 696 -39.77 -24.14 -7.56
C GLU A 696 -39.47 -23.37 -6.27
N ARG A 697 -39.26 -24.09 -5.16
CA ARG A 697 -39.12 -23.50 -3.84
C ARG A 697 -37.70 -23.63 -3.33
N ALA A 698 -37.17 -22.54 -2.79
CA ALA A 698 -35.92 -22.50 -2.05
C ALA A 698 -36.11 -21.74 -0.73
N ALA A 699 -35.74 -22.36 0.38
CA ALA A 699 -35.77 -21.73 1.70
C ALA A 699 -34.40 -21.87 2.37
N GLU A 700 -33.83 -20.75 2.82
CA GLU A 700 -32.62 -20.78 3.66
C GLU A 700 -33.02 -21.15 5.09
N ILE A 701 -32.61 -22.34 5.53
CA ILE A 701 -32.98 -22.90 6.84
C ILE A 701 -31.89 -22.67 7.91
N ALA A 702 -30.67 -22.34 7.48
CA ALA A 702 -29.57 -21.84 8.28
C ALA A 702 -28.60 -21.08 7.35
N PRO A 703 -27.69 -20.23 7.84
CA PRO A 703 -26.76 -19.48 6.99
C PRO A 703 -26.03 -20.38 5.98
N GLY A 704 -26.27 -20.16 4.69
CA GLY A 704 -25.70 -20.93 3.57
C GLY A 704 -26.27 -22.34 3.39
N VAL A 705 -27.32 -22.72 4.12
CA VAL A 705 -27.98 -24.03 4.05
C VAL A 705 -29.40 -23.86 3.54
N PHE A 706 -29.71 -24.50 2.43
CA PHE A 706 -30.97 -24.37 1.73
C PHE A 706 -31.74 -25.69 1.68
N GLU A 707 -33.05 -25.59 1.78
CA GLU A 707 -34.00 -26.65 1.50
C GLU A 707 -34.75 -26.34 0.19
N LEU A 708 -34.69 -27.25 -0.77
CA LEU A 708 -35.35 -27.14 -2.08
C LEU A 708 -36.48 -28.16 -2.20
N ARG A 709 -37.63 -27.71 -2.68
CA ARG A 709 -38.85 -28.52 -2.83
C ARG A 709 -39.52 -28.28 -4.18
N ASP A 710 -40.51 -29.12 -4.47
CA ASP A 710 -41.31 -29.03 -5.69
C ASP A 710 -40.41 -29.11 -6.93
N LEU A 711 -39.79 -30.28 -7.12
CA LEU A 711 -38.70 -30.49 -8.09
C LEU A 711 -39.22 -30.98 -9.44
N LEU A 712 -38.62 -30.52 -10.55
CA LEU A 712 -38.73 -31.18 -11.85
C LEU A 712 -37.45 -31.96 -12.11
N ARG A 713 -37.53 -33.29 -12.01
CA ARG A 713 -36.38 -34.20 -12.03
C ARG A 713 -36.03 -34.63 -13.47
N ALA A 714 -34.83 -35.19 -13.64
CA ALA A 714 -34.38 -35.87 -14.86
C ALA A 714 -34.47 -35.08 -16.19
N GLN A 715 -34.30 -33.75 -16.16
CA GLN A 715 -34.36 -32.90 -17.34
C GLN A 715 -33.28 -33.26 -18.37
N GLY A 716 -33.58 -33.02 -19.65
CA GLY A 716 -32.68 -33.34 -20.77
C GLY A 716 -32.38 -34.84 -20.94
N GLY A 717 -33.21 -35.71 -20.35
CA GLY A 717 -33.04 -37.15 -20.41
C GLY A 717 -31.99 -37.67 -19.44
N THR A 718 -32.02 -37.23 -18.18
CA THR A 718 -31.13 -37.68 -17.10
C THR A 718 -31.78 -38.69 -16.15
N GLU A 719 -32.73 -39.48 -16.67
CA GLU A 719 -33.50 -40.47 -15.89
C GLU A 719 -32.61 -41.56 -15.28
N ASP A 720 -31.58 -42.02 -15.98
CA ASP A 720 -30.60 -42.98 -15.47
C ASP A 720 -29.83 -42.45 -14.25
N ALA A 721 -29.48 -41.16 -14.23
CA ALA A 721 -28.84 -40.51 -13.08
C ALA A 721 -29.82 -40.32 -11.91
N MET A 722 -31.07 -39.97 -12.21
CA MET A 722 -32.15 -39.80 -11.22
C MET A 722 -32.50 -41.12 -10.52
N VAL A 723 -32.67 -42.21 -11.26
CA VAL A 723 -33.03 -43.54 -10.73
C VAL A 723 -31.96 -44.06 -9.78
N VAL A 724 -30.70 -43.80 -10.09
CA VAL A 724 -29.56 -44.17 -9.25
C VAL A 724 -29.47 -43.34 -7.96
N GLY A 725 -29.95 -42.09 -8.00
CA GLY A 725 -29.93 -41.17 -6.88
C GLY A 725 -28.54 -40.63 -6.53
N ALA A 726 -28.50 -39.72 -5.55
CA ALA A 726 -27.29 -39.04 -5.07
C ALA A 726 -27.10 -39.27 -3.56
N LEU A 727 -25.84 -39.40 -3.13
CA LEU A 727 -25.48 -39.61 -1.72
C LEU A 727 -25.32 -38.27 -0.98
N THR A 728 -25.32 -38.31 0.35
CA THR A 728 -24.86 -37.18 1.17
C THR A 728 -23.44 -36.79 0.76
N GLY A 729 -23.18 -35.49 0.64
CA GLY A 729 -21.91 -34.93 0.15
C GLY A 729 -21.81 -34.83 -1.37
N ALA A 730 -22.81 -35.30 -2.13
CA ALA A 730 -22.85 -35.12 -3.57
C ALA A 730 -22.80 -33.65 -3.96
N ALA A 731 -22.09 -33.34 -5.05
CA ALA A 731 -21.95 -31.98 -5.55
C ALA A 731 -23.27 -31.48 -6.14
N PHE A 732 -23.57 -30.21 -5.89
CA PHE A 732 -24.66 -29.42 -6.45
C PHE A 732 -24.09 -28.23 -7.22
N VAL A 733 -24.64 -27.94 -8.39
CA VAL A 733 -24.29 -26.78 -9.21
C VAL A 733 -25.55 -26.13 -9.74
N LEU A 734 -25.75 -24.84 -9.50
CA LEU A 734 -26.79 -24.06 -10.19
C LEU A 734 -26.33 -23.79 -11.62
N LEU A 735 -27.15 -24.15 -12.61
CA LEU A 735 -26.80 -24.00 -14.03
C LEU A 735 -27.26 -22.63 -14.52
N ASP A 736 -26.42 -21.62 -14.29
CA ASP A 736 -26.63 -20.24 -14.72
C ASP A 736 -25.54 -19.78 -15.71
N ALA A 737 -25.44 -18.47 -15.93
CA ALA A 737 -24.45 -17.87 -16.82
C ALA A 737 -22.99 -18.03 -16.34
N ALA A 738 -22.73 -18.61 -15.16
CA ALA A 738 -21.39 -18.99 -14.73
C ALA A 738 -20.96 -20.38 -15.24
N CYS A 739 -21.91 -21.17 -15.77
CA CYS A 739 -21.68 -22.52 -16.26
C CYS A 739 -21.56 -22.55 -17.79
N GLU A 740 -20.52 -21.92 -18.34
CA GLU A 740 -20.33 -21.79 -19.79
C GLU A 740 -19.83 -23.09 -20.45
N PRO A 741 -20.05 -23.27 -21.78
CA PRO A 741 -19.48 -24.38 -22.53
C PRO A 741 -17.95 -24.38 -22.49
N LEU A 742 -17.34 -25.56 -22.40
CA LEU A 742 -15.88 -25.74 -22.41
C LEU A 742 -15.27 -25.59 -23.81
N GLY A 743 -16.03 -25.30 -24.86
CA GLY A 743 -15.49 -25.11 -26.22
C GLY A 743 -14.81 -26.37 -26.80
N LEU A 744 -15.37 -27.55 -26.50
CA LEU A 744 -14.88 -28.82 -27.06
C LEU A 744 -15.21 -28.92 -28.57
N THR A 745 -14.43 -29.72 -29.29
CA THR A 745 -14.75 -30.09 -30.68
C THR A 745 -15.41 -31.47 -30.75
N THR A 746 -16.08 -31.78 -31.86
CA THR A 746 -16.67 -33.11 -32.09
C THR A 746 -15.64 -34.24 -31.95
N SER A 747 -14.38 -33.97 -32.29
CA SER A 747 -13.26 -34.93 -32.13
C SER A 747 -12.81 -35.13 -30.67
N ASP A 748 -13.25 -34.30 -29.74
CA ASP A 748 -12.94 -34.41 -28.31
C ASP A 748 -13.97 -35.26 -27.53
N VAL A 749 -15.15 -35.51 -28.11
CA VAL A 749 -16.25 -36.22 -27.46
C VAL A 749 -15.80 -37.60 -26.99
N GLY A 750 -15.97 -37.86 -25.69
CA GLY A 750 -15.67 -39.17 -25.11
C GLY A 750 -14.20 -39.52 -25.03
N ARG A 751 -13.30 -38.57 -25.33
CA ARG A 751 -11.87 -38.73 -25.10
C ARG A 751 -11.48 -38.21 -23.74
N GLU A 752 -10.56 -38.91 -23.10
CA GLU A 752 -9.94 -38.47 -21.86
C GLU A 752 -9.00 -37.30 -22.14
N MET A 753 -9.11 -36.24 -21.32
CA MET A 753 -8.28 -35.04 -21.42
C MET A 753 -7.93 -34.51 -20.03
N ASP A 754 -6.78 -33.86 -19.92
CA ASP A 754 -6.40 -33.10 -18.73
C ASP A 754 -6.87 -31.65 -18.90
N VAL A 755 -7.69 -31.17 -17.96
CA VAL A 755 -8.18 -29.80 -17.91
C VAL A 755 -7.46 -29.06 -16.79
N ARG A 756 -6.76 -27.98 -17.15
CA ARG A 756 -6.09 -27.06 -16.23
C ARG A 756 -6.92 -25.80 -16.04
N VAL A 757 -7.08 -25.40 -14.78
CA VAL A 757 -7.77 -24.16 -14.38
C VAL A 757 -6.78 -23.30 -13.60
N ALA A 758 -6.39 -22.17 -14.16
CA ALA A 758 -5.34 -21.29 -13.62
C ALA A 758 -5.85 -19.85 -13.44
N PRO A 759 -5.46 -19.14 -12.37
CA PRO A 759 -5.87 -17.74 -12.16
C PRO A 759 -5.44 -16.82 -13.30
N LEU A 760 -6.30 -15.89 -13.70
CA LEU A 760 -5.94 -14.90 -14.72
C LEU A 760 -4.76 -14.03 -14.26
N GLY A 761 -3.83 -13.76 -15.19
CA GLY A 761 -2.63 -12.97 -14.93
C GLY A 761 -1.50 -13.73 -14.20
N ARG A 762 -1.65 -15.04 -13.98
CA ARG A 762 -0.61 -15.93 -13.41
C ARG A 762 -0.13 -16.96 -14.43
N ALA A 763 1.04 -17.53 -14.17
CA ALA A 763 1.58 -18.62 -14.98
C ALA A 763 0.81 -19.93 -14.75
N LEU A 764 0.83 -20.85 -15.73
CA LEU A 764 0.12 -22.13 -15.68
C LEU A 764 0.68 -23.13 -14.65
N ASP A 765 1.85 -22.86 -14.09
CA ASP A 765 2.50 -23.63 -13.03
C ASP A 765 2.34 -22.99 -11.63
N ASP A 766 1.54 -21.92 -11.51
CA ASP A 766 1.21 -21.28 -10.23
C ASP A 766 0.62 -22.32 -9.26
N PRO A 767 1.00 -22.32 -7.97
CA PRO A 767 0.47 -23.25 -6.95
C PRO A 767 -1.06 -23.26 -6.81
N ALA A 768 -1.75 -22.19 -7.23
CA ALA A 768 -3.21 -22.12 -7.24
C ALA A 768 -3.86 -22.85 -8.44
N THR A 769 -3.07 -23.38 -9.39
CA THR A 769 -3.59 -24.11 -10.56
C THR A 769 -4.10 -25.49 -10.17
N VAL A 770 -5.24 -25.88 -10.74
CA VAL A 770 -5.84 -27.23 -10.57
C VAL A 770 -5.83 -27.96 -11.91
N THR A 771 -5.41 -29.23 -11.91
CA THR A 771 -5.53 -30.13 -13.07
C THR A 771 -6.52 -31.25 -12.74
N ILE A 772 -7.49 -31.47 -13.62
CA ILE A 772 -8.51 -32.53 -13.49
C ILE A 772 -8.54 -33.32 -14.80
N THR A 773 -8.44 -34.64 -14.70
CA THR A 773 -8.64 -35.55 -15.83
C THR A 773 -10.13 -35.85 -15.98
N ALA A 774 -10.69 -35.68 -17.18
CA ALA A 774 -12.10 -35.91 -17.44
C ALA A 774 -12.37 -36.39 -18.87
N THR A 775 -13.51 -37.06 -19.04
CA THR A 775 -14.09 -37.44 -20.34
C THR A 775 -15.45 -36.75 -20.46
N LEU A 776 -15.62 -35.88 -21.46
CA LEU A 776 -16.75 -34.94 -21.57
C LEU A 776 -17.37 -34.94 -22.98
N GLY A 777 -18.52 -34.26 -23.12
CA GLY A 777 -19.25 -34.05 -24.37
C GLY A 777 -20.11 -35.24 -24.81
N ARG A 778 -20.08 -36.32 -24.03
CA ARG A 778 -20.73 -37.58 -24.33
C ARG A 778 -22.22 -37.48 -24.11
N ARG A 779 -22.64 -36.82 -23.02
CA ARG A 779 -24.04 -36.65 -22.68
C ARG A 779 -24.80 -35.77 -23.69
N SER A 780 -24.16 -34.76 -24.27
CA SER A 780 -24.74 -33.84 -25.26
C SER A 780 -25.24 -34.51 -26.54
N VAL A 781 -24.63 -35.65 -26.91
CA VAL A 781 -24.90 -36.38 -28.17
C VAL A 781 -25.64 -37.70 -27.96
N LYS A 782 -25.98 -38.04 -26.71
CA LYS A 782 -26.70 -39.27 -26.40
C LYS A 782 -28.18 -39.13 -26.76
N PRO A 783 -28.75 -39.98 -27.63
CA PRO A 783 -30.18 -39.95 -27.91
C PRO A 783 -31.02 -40.22 -26.65
N LEU A 784 -32.15 -39.51 -26.55
CA LEU A 784 -33.09 -39.65 -25.44
C LEU A 784 -33.84 -40.99 -25.52
N SER A 785 -34.31 -41.50 -24.38
CA SER A 785 -35.07 -42.74 -24.37
C SER A 785 -36.47 -42.54 -24.97
N PRO A 786 -36.93 -43.39 -25.92
CA PRO A 786 -38.31 -43.35 -26.38
C PRO A 786 -39.32 -43.50 -25.24
N VAL A 787 -40.54 -43.00 -25.43
CA VAL A 787 -41.60 -43.03 -24.41
C VAL A 787 -42.85 -43.72 -24.93
N HIS A 788 -43.78 -44.03 -24.02
CA HIS A 788 -45.08 -44.62 -24.33
C HIS A 788 -45.00 -45.88 -25.20
N ALA A 789 -44.02 -46.76 -24.93
CA ALA A 789 -43.95 -48.06 -25.58
C ALA A 789 -45.27 -48.84 -25.36
N LYS A 790 -45.81 -49.42 -26.43
CA LYS A 790 -47.04 -50.21 -26.46
C LYS A 790 -46.79 -51.52 -27.20
N ALA A 791 -47.54 -52.55 -26.83
CA ALA A 791 -47.61 -53.82 -27.55
C ALA A 791 -49.07 -54.16 -27.85
N ALA A 792 -49.37 -54.49 -29.09
CA ALA A 792 -50.65 -55.03 -29.52
C ALA A 792 -50.45 -56.48 -30.00
N PHE A 793 -51.14 -57.41 -29.35
CA PHE A 793 -51.09 -58.84 -29.68
C PHE A 793 -52.32 -59.23 -30.50
N ASP A 794 -52.13 -59.99 -31.57
CA ASP A 794 -53.24 -60.55 -32.34
C ASP A 794 -53.47 -62.05 -32.03
N ALA A 795 -54.59 -62.58 -32.52
CA ALA A 795 -54.96 -63.99 -32.33
C ALA A 795 -54.06 -64.97 -33.13
N ALA A 796 -53.31 -64.48 -34.12
CA ALA A 796 -52.35 -65.27 -34.89
C ALA A 796 -50.97 -65.36 -34.19
N GLY A 797 -50.78 -64.69 -33.06
CA GLY A 797 -49.55 -64.70 -32.26
C GLY A 797 -48.56 -63.59 -32.59
N THR A 798 -48.86 -62.74 -33.58
CA THR A 798 -48.07 -61.56 -33.95
C THR A 798 -48.13 -60.52 -32.83
N VAL A 799 -47.02 -59.81 -32.62
CA VAL A 799 -46.98 -58.63 -31.75
C VAL A 799 -46.53 -57.41 -32.56
N ALA A 800 -47.34 -56.36 -32.51
CA ALA A 800 -47.01 -55.04 -33.04
C ALA A 800 -46.56 -54.14 -31.88
N LEU A 801 -45.28 -53.77 -31.88
CA LEU A 801 -44.67 -52.84 -30.95
C LEU A 801 -44.70 -51.44 -31.56
N SER A 802 -45.01 -50.43 -30.74
CA SER A 802 -44.91 -49.01 -31.11
C SER A 802 -44.43 -48.17 -29.94
N TRP A 803 -43.82 -47.03 -30.23
CA TRP A 803 -43.33 -46.07 -29.23
C TRP A 803 -43.39 -44.65 -29.78
N ILE A 804 -43.08 -43.66 -28.94
CA ILE A 804 -43.01 -42.25 -29.34
C ILE A 804 -41.55 -41.79 -29.24
N ARG A 805 -41.06 -41.17 -30.32
CA ARG A 805 -39.71 -40.59 -30.41
C ARG A 805 -39.59 -39.41 -29.44
N ARG A 806 -38.42 -39.27 -28.81
CA ARG A 806 -38.01 -38.03 -28.13
C ARG A 806 -36.85 -37.43 -28.88
N THR A 807 -36.76 -36.10 -28.91
CA THR A 807 -35.62 -35.40 -29.51
C THR A 807 -34.88 -34.60 -28.46
N ARG A 808 -33.56 -34.50 -28.62
CA ARG A 808 -32.69 -33.62 -27.82
C ARG A 808 -32.53 -32.23 -28.44
N VAL A 809 -33.03 -32.00 -29.65
CA VAL A 809 -32.88 -30.74 -30.39
C VAL A 809 -34.26 -30.17 -30.74
N GLY A 810 -34.61 -29.02 -30.16
CA GLY A 810 -35.84 -28.30 -30.48
C GLY A 810 -37.14 -29.03 -30.09
N GLY A 811 -37.09 -29.81 -29.00
CA GLY A 811 -38.22 -30.65 -28.55
C GLY A 811 -39.36 -29.88 -27.88
N ASP A 812 -39.14 -28.64 -27.43
CA ASP A 812 -40.13 -27.84 -26.69
C ASP A 812 -40.98 -26.90 -27.57
N ASN A 813 -40.86 -27.00 -28.90
CA ASN A 813 -41.71 -26.23 -29.81
C ASN A 813 -43.06 -26.95 -30.05
N TRP A 814 -44.17 -26.25 -29.78
CA TRP A 814 -45.55 -26.75 -29.91
C TRP A 814 -46.26 -26.40 -31.22
N ASP A 815 -45.68 -25.55 -32.07
CA ASP A 815 -46.30 -25.09 -33.32
C ASP A 815 -46.17 -26.10 -34.47
N GLY A 816 -45.21 -27.03 -34.38
CA GLY A 816 -44.92 -28.02 -35.41
C GLY A 816 -45.80 -29.28 -35.33
N PRO A 817 -45.94 -30.04 -36.43
CA PRO A 817 -46.69 -31.30 -36.44
C PRO A 817 -45.98 -32.45 -35.70
N ASP A 818 -44.64 -32.37 -35.56
CA ASP A 818 -43.79 -33.29 -34.81
C ASP A 818 -42.47 -32.58 -34.45
N VAL A 819 -41.76 -33.09 -33.45
CA VAL A 819 -40.47 -32.54 -33.02
C VAL A 819 -39.36 -32.87 -34.01
N PRO A 820 -38.32 -32.02 -34.18
CA PRO A 820 -37.21 -32.31 -35.10
C PRO A 820 -36.50 -33.62 -34.76
N LEU A 821 -36.00 -34.34 -35.77
CA LEU A 821 -35.31 -35.63 -35.56
C LEU A 821 -34.04 -35.50 -34.71
N GLY A 822 -33.27 -34.41 -34.89
CA GLY A 822 -32.03 -34.14 -34.15
C GLY A 822 -30.82 -35.02 -34.50
N GLU A 823 -31.04 -36.11 -35.25
CA GLU A 823 -30.02 -37.06 -35.73
C GLU A 823 -30.03 -37.16 -37.27
N GLU A 824 -28.97 -37.70 -37.88
CA GLU A 824 -28.85 -37.83 -39.35
C GLU A 824 -29.90 -38.77 -39.97
N GLN A 825 -30.32 -39.79 -39.22
CA GLN A 825 -31.34 -40.75 -39.63
C GLN A 825 -32.15 -41.21 -38.42
N GLU A 826 -33.41 -41.58 -38.66
CA GLU A 826 -34.25 -42.20 -37.65
C GLU A 826 -33.98 -43.71 -37.63
N LEU A 827 -33.40 -44.19 -36.52
CA LEU A 827 -33.06 -45.59 -36.33
C LEU A 827 -33.24 -45.98 -34.87
N TYR A 828 -33.82 -47.15 -34.63
CA TYR A 828 -34.03 -47.71 -33.30
C TYR A 828 -33.42 -49.10 -33.21
N ARG A 829 -32.80 -49.41 -32.07
CA ARG A 829 -32.41 -50.75 -31.67
C ARG A 829 -33.42 -51.28 -30.66
N ILE A 830 -34.03 -52.43 -30.98
CA ILE A 830 -35.04 -53.10 -30.17
C ILE A 830 -34.48 -54.44 -29.73
N GLU A 831 -34.45 -54.68 -28.43
CA GLU A 831 -34.13 -55.98 -27.84
C GLU A 831 -35.37 -56.53 -27.17
N VAL A 832 -35.76 -57.74 -27.56
CA VAL A 832 -36.95 -58.45 -27.07
C VAL A 832 -36.49 -59.71 -26.37
N GLY A 833 -36.80 -59.86 -25.09
CA GLY A 833 -36.51 -61.05 -24.30
C GLY A 833 -37.76 -61.69 -23.72
N ASP A 834 -37.67 -62.96 -23.35
CA ASP A 834 -38.73 -63.74 -22.67
C ASP A 834 -38.49 -63.88 -21.14
N GLY A 835 -37.40 -63.29 -20.64
CA GLY A 835 -36.96 -63.41 -19.24
C GLY A 835 -36.13 -64.67 -18.93
N SER A 836 -35.94 -65.60 -19.88
CA SER A 836 -35.11 -66.79 -19.72
C SER A 836 -33.63 -66.57 -20.07
N GLY A 837 -33.31 -65.42 -20.67
CA GLY A 837 -31.98 -65.06 -21.17
C GLY A 837 -31.85 -65.09 -22.69
N ALA A 838 -32.86 -65.62 -23.41
CA ALA A 838 -32.94 -65.50 -24.86
C ALA A 838 -33.33 -64.05 -25.26
N VAL A 839 -32.63 -63.48 -26.26
CA VAL A 839 -32.86 -62.10 -26.72
C VAL A 839 -32.89 -62.05 -28.25
N LEU A 840 -33.96 -61.46 -28.79
CA LEU A 840 -34.14 -61.13 -30.19
C LEU A 840 -33.79 -59.65 -30.41
N VAL A 841 -32.79 -59.37 -31.23
CA VAL A 841 -32.38 -57.99 -31.60
C VAL A 841 -32.91 -57.64 -32.98
N ARG A 842 -33.50 -56.44 -33.12
CA ARG A 842 -34.00 -55.87 -34.37
C ARG A 842 -33.65 -54.39 -34.47
N GLU A 843 -33.58 -53.92 -35.71
CA GLU A 843 -33.49 -52.50 -36.02
C GLU A 843 -34.76 -52.06 -36.76
N ALA A 844 -35.22 -50.84 -36.49
CA ALA A 844 -36.37 -50.24 -37.16
C ALA A 844 -36.06 -48.80 -37.56
N ALA A 845 -36.45 -48.42 -38.78
CA ALA A 845 -36.29 -47.05 -39.31
C ALA A 845 -37.51 -46.15 -39.02
N THR A 846 -38.52 -46.68 -38.32
CA THR A 846 -39.74 -45.99 -37.90
C THR A 846 -40.06 -46.40 -36.46
N PRO A 847 -40.91 -45.64 -35.72
CA PRO A 847 -41.18 -45.89 -34.31
C PRO A 847 -42.17 -47.06 -34.09
N GLY A 848 -41.90 -48.20 -34.72
CA GLY A 848 -42.65 -49.42 -34.58
C GLY A 848 -41.93 -50.64 -35.15
N LEU A 849 -42.30 -51.81 -34.64
CA LEU A 849 -41.76 -53.11 -35.06
C LEU A 849 -42.86 -54.17 -34.99
N VAL A 850 -43.03 -54.94 -36.06
CA VAL A 850 -43.94 -56.09 -36.06
C VAL A 850 -43.10 -57.36 -35.99
N LEU A 851 -43.42 -58.23 -35.03
CA LEU A 851 -42.80 -59.54 -34.89
C LEU A 851 -43.85 -60.62 -35.13
N THR A 852 -43.60 -61.48 -36.11
CA THR A 852 -44.47 -62.61 -36.42
C THR A 852 -44.40 -63.69 -35.35
N ALA A 853 -45.40 -64.57 -35.30
CA ALA A 853 -45.39 -65.72 -34.39
C ALA A 853 -44.21 -66.67 -34.66
N GLU A 854 -43.84 -66.84 -35.93
CA GLU A 854 -42.70 -67.67 -36.37
C GLU A 854 -41.38 -67.10 -35.86
N GLU A 855 -41.13 -65.80 -36.00
CA GLU A 855 -39.90 -65.16 -35.50
C GLU A 855 -39.74 -65.27 -33.99
N GLN A 856 -40.84 -65.13 -33.25
CA GLN A 856 -40.83 -65.27 -31.79
C GLN A 856 -40.55 -66.73 -31.40
N THR A 857 -41.24 -67.68 -32.00
CA THR A 857 -41.10 -69.12 -31.69
C THR A 857 -39.72 -69.65 -32.10
N ALA A 858 -39.12 -69.12 -33.18
CA ALA A 858 -37.78 -69.49 -33.60
C ALA A 858 -36.70 -69.16 -32.55
N VAL A 859 -36.89 -68.11 -31.76
CA VAL A 859 -35.94 -67.67 -30.73
C VAL A 859 -36.30 -68.22 -29.35
N PHE A 860 -37.58 -68.17 -28.98
CA PHE A 860 -38.05 -68.51 -27.63
C PHE A 860 -38.63 -69.93 -27.51
N GLY A 861 -38.70 -70.68 -28.62
CA GLY A 861 -39.26 -72.05 -28.68
C GLY A 861 -40.79 -72.13 -28.58
N VAL A 862 -41.42 -71.14 -27.95
CA VAL A 862 -42.87 -70.95 -27.80
C VAL A 862 -43.20 -69.46 -27.87
N LEU A 863 -44.48 -69.10 -27.96
CA LEU A 863 -44.90 -67.71 -27.77
C LEU A 863 -44.81 -67.35 -26.28
N PRO A 864 -43.96 -66.39 -25.86
CA PRO A 864 -43.84 -66.01 -24.46
C PRO A 864 -45.12 -65.38 -23.91
N SER A 865 -45.43 -65.67 -22.65
CA SER A 865 -46.52 -65.02 -21.90
C SER A 865 -46.16 -63.59 -21.48
N GLN A 866 -44.86 -63.28 -21.39
CA GLN A 866 -44.33 -61.95 -21.14
C GLN A 866 -43.19 -61.64 -22.11
N LEU A 867 -43.13 -60.40 -22.59
CA LEU A 867 -42.04 -59.88 -23.40
C LEU A 867 -41.39 -58.71 -22.67
N MET A 868 -40.09 -58.82 -22.42
CA MET A 868 -39.22 -57.75 -21.95
C MET A 868 -38.69 -56.99 -23.16
N ILE A 869 -39.11 -55.74 -23.33
CA ILE A 869 -38.74 -54.89 -24.47
C ILE A 869 -37.79 -53.81 -23.98
N SER A 870 -36.66 -53.67 -24.67
CA SER A 870 -35.72 -52.55 -24.54
C SER A 870 -35.63 -51.84 -25.89
N VAL A 871 -36.00 -50.55 -25.94
CA VAL A 871 -35.94 -49.74 -27.16
C VAL A 871 -35.07 -48.52 -26.96
N ALA A 872 -34.10 -48.30 -27.85
CA ALA A 872 -33.22 -47.14 -27.83
C ALA A 872 -33.11 -46.53 -29.23
N GLN A 873 -33.18 -45.20 -29.32
CA GLN A 873 -32.83 -44.50 -30.55
C GLN A 873 -31.32 -44.55 -30.77
N VAL A 874 -30.89 -44.72 -32.02
CA VAL A 874 -29.49 -44.89 -32.40
C VAL A 874 -28.99 -43.63 -33.11
N SER A 875 -27.81 -43.18 -32.71
CA SER A 875 -27.06 -42.11 -33.40
C SER A 875 -25.75 -42.66 -33.97
N PRO A 876 -25.29 -42.20 -35.15
CA PRO A 876 -23.97 -42.56 -35.67
C PRO A 876 -22.81 -42.14 -34.76
N VAL A 877 -22.98 -41.07 -33.96
CA VAL A 877 -21.92 -40.53 -33.08
C VAL A 877 -21.85 -41.28 -31.74
N TRP A 878 -23.01 -41.67 -31.19
CA TRP A 878 -23.10 -42.32 -29.87
C TRP A 878 -23.27 -43.85 -29.93
N GLY A 879 -23.99 -44.35 -30.94
CA GLY A 879 -24.61 -45.67 -30.94
C GLY A 879 -26.02 -45.63 -30.33
N ALA A 880 -26.44 -46.73 -29.69
CA ALA A 880 -27.72 -46.81 -29.00
C ALA A 880 -27.74 -45.89 -27.77
N GLY A 881 -28.71 -44.97 -27.72
CA GLY A 881 -28.91 -44.01 -26.64
C GLY A 881 -29.44 -44.63 -25.34
N THR A 882 -30.08 -43.83 -24.49
CA THR A 882 -30.74 -44.36 -23.29
C THR A 882 -31.92 -45.24 -23.71
N ALA A 883 -31.97 -46.48 -23.21
CA ALA A 883 -33.05 -47.41 -23.58
C ALA A 883 -34.27 -47.23 -22.69
N ARG A 884 -35.47 -47.37 -23.25
CA ARG A 884 -36.71 -47.56 -22.50
C ARG A 884 -36.98 -49.04 -22.34
N GLN A 885 -37.09 -49.49 -21.10
CA GLN A 885 -37.42 -50.86 -20.76
C GLN A 885 -38.87 -50.98 -20.28
N THR A 886 -39.62 -51.93 -20.84
CA THR A 886 -41.00 -52.25 -20.44
C THR A 886 -41.24 -53.75 -20.55
N ILE A 887 -42.08 -54.28 -19.67
CA ILE A 887 -42.59 -55.65 -19.74
C ILE A 887 -44.04 -55.61 -20.22
N PHE A 888 -44.36 -56.38 -21.27
CA PHE A 888 -45.74 -56.56 -21.74
C PHE A 888 -46.18 -58.00 -21.52
N SER A 889 -47.36 -58.17 -20.93
CA SER A 889 -48.00 -59.48 -20.80
C SER A 889 -48.88 -59.75 -22.02
N ARG A 890 -48.73 -60.93 -22.62
CA ARG A 890 -49.65 -61.40 -23.66
C ARG A 890 -51.01 -61.71 -23.02
N PRO A 891 -52.13 -61.27 -23.62
CA PRO A 891 -53.47 -61.66 -23.18
C PRO A 891 -53.62 -63.19 -23.22
N ALA A 892 -54.32 -63.75 -22.23
CA ALA A 892 -54.57 -65.18 -22.11
C ALA A 892 -55.46 -65.75 -23.22
#